data_AF-A0A2D6VGZ6-F1
#
_entry.id   AF-A0A2D6VGZ6-F1
#
_cell.length_a   1.000
_cell.length_b   1.000
_cell.length_c   1.000
_cell.angle_alpha   90.00
_cell.angle_beta   90.00
_cell.angle_gamma   90.00
#
_symmetry.space_group_name_H-M   'P 1'
#
loop_
_entity.id
_entity.type
_entity.pdbx_description
1 polymer ?
#
loop_
_entity_poly.entity_id
_entity_poly.type
_entity_poly.pdbx_seq_one_letter_code
_entity_poly.pdbx_strand_id
1 'polypeptide(L)'
;MKLFVILPIVFVPLLFAAGNKLSKKETESEVAAINGILESTYKQENVKIPAKLDDALFARRLYLKAAGRIPTHEELTSYLSNSSKNKKDQLVNQLVESSAFDSQMFNWWADLLRLQTRMRGGNQIGAGQLYVHWVKEQVKKNVPFDEMAFNLITAEGYPWENGAVGYYLRDAGMPLDNMSNTTQIFLGTQMVCAQCHNHPFDRWTQMEYYQMASYTYGIHSSKGGDIQNKIKKHFEKQTKGLSSKDRQKKVKSKEGEALRRSVQEMLRPLRYGATHTKRKLTLPHDYQYDDGKPKSLVSPSPIFDNPITQKEGDSKVHAYGEWMTNPENPRFTKVIANRMWKKVFGRGLVEPVDDWRDDTIASIPELLEQLEKLMVRVDFDLKEFQRILFQVKAFENAAPVYVPNIETPYFFEAPILERMSAEQIWDSLVALSIPNSDERKQNSKVIDLRLERFQQYQDQIESLDGEKLSRLARKGAKASKEINDEMEKIQKQLREAQEADDREAVARLRRDYGQARNQQRTVFAKLVMGPEFEVKSLYGNGGNIYTKNDQWKGYSSQVYRASELQTPAQPGHFLQEFGQSDREIADNANKHASVTQALTLLNGTFYGAVFNKESPLMKKLSEAIEPKEKIKVLFLSILNREPTPEEMKMCIGELSESAIKTTANIPEIPDHLSKEKKKAYKKQIEKKLAWEKFNRNREYFAIAWSLINTRQFSFVQ
;
A
#
# COMPACT_ATOMS: atom_id res chain seq x y z
N MET A 1 -37.54 -28.75 -44.53
CA MET A 1 -36.09 -29.02 -44.43
C MET A 1 -35.31 -27.70 -44.46
N LYS A 2 -34.95 -27.17 -43.29
CA LYS A 2 -33.86 -26.20 -43.10
C LYS A 2 -33.18 -26.59 -41.79
N LEU A 3 -31.92 -27.00 -41.86
CA LEU A 3 -31.12 -27.49 -40.74
C LEU A 3 -30.90 -26.37 -39.72
N PHE A 4 -31.22 -26.65 -38.46
CA PHE A 4 -30.71 -25.91 -37.30
C PHE A 4 -29.30 -26.43 -37.00
N VAL A 5 -28.28 -25.57 -37.13
CA VAL A 5 -26.94 -25.85 -36.62
C VAL A 5 -26.89 -25.36 -35.18
N ILE A 6 -26.92 -26.31 -34.24
CA ILE A 6 -26.68 -26.07 -32.82
C ILE A 6 -25.16 -26.00 -32.65
N LEU A 7 -24.62 -24.79 -32.41
CA LEU A 7 -23.24 -24.66 -31.94
C LEU A 7 -23.16 -25.19 -30.50
N PRO A 8 -22.18 -26.04 -30.15
CA PRO A 8 -22.00 -26.46 -28.77
C PRO A 8 -21.44 -25.28 -27.99
N ILE A 9 -22.19 -24.83 -26.99
CA ILE A 9 -21.67 -23.99 -25.92
C ILE A 9 -20.70 -24.88 -25.13
N VAL A 10 -19.41 -24.75 -25.42
CA VAL A 10 -18.37 -25.32 -24.56
C VAL A 10 -18.38 -24.49 -23.27
N PHE A 11 -19.10 -24.99 -22.27
CA PHE A 11 -18.97 -24.57 -20.90
C PHE A 11 -17.54 -24.93 -20.45
N VAL A 12 -16.61 -24.00 -20.58
CA VAL A 12 -15.34 -24.07 -19.83
C VAL A 12 -15.73 -23.80 -18.37
N PRO A 13 -15.59 -24.76 -17.45
CA PRO A 13 -15.86 -24.48 -16.06
C PRO A 13 -14.85 -23.43 -15.59
N LEU A 14 -15.35 -22.29 -15.09
CA LEU A 14 -14.56 -21.43 -14.22
C LEU A 14 -14.16 -22.25 -12.99
N LEU A 15 -12.97 -22.84 -13.05
CA LEU A 15 -12.27 -23.40 -11.90
C LEU A 15 -11.78 -22.22 -11.06
N PHE A 16 -12.58 -21.83 -10.07
CA PHE A 16 -12.08 -21.04 -8.95
C PHE A 16 -11.03 -21.85 -8.19
N ALA A 17 -9.77 -21.40 -8.26
CA ALA A 17 -8.68 -21.54 -7.30
C ALA A 17 -8.66 -22.81 -6.42
N ALA A 18 -8.15 -23.91 -6.97
CA ALA A 18 -7.32 -24.85 -6.21
C ALA A 18 -5.87 -24.55 -6.61
N GLY A 19 -5.10 -23.96 -5.69
CA GLY A 19 -3.97 -23.07 -6.00
C GLY A 19 -2.77 -23.68 -6.73
N ASN A 20 -1.99 -22.79 -7.36
CA ASN A 20 -0.71 -22.99 -8.04
C ASN A 20 0.45 -23.39 -7.09
N LYS A 21 0.09 -24.00 -5.96
CA LYS A 21 1.02 -24.42 -4.90
C LYS A 21 1.67 -25.73 -5.32
N LEU A 22 3.00 -25.75 -5.35
CA LEU A 22 3.74 -26.96 -5.67
C LEU A 22 3.52 -28.01 -4.58
N SER A 23 3.52 -29.29 -4.98
CA SER A 23 3.57 -30.36 -3.98
C SER A 23 4.88 -30.28 -3.21
N LYS A 24 4.92 -30.82 -1.98
CA LYS A 24 6.13 -30.80 -1.15
C LYS A 24 7.37 -31.34 -1.89
N LYS A 25 7.21 -32.42 -2.67
CA LYS A 25 8.30 -33.02 -3.45
C LYS A 25 8.80 -32.09 -4.56
N GLU A 26 7.89 -31.37 -5.21
CA GLU A 26 8.24 -30.39 -6.24
C GLU A 26 8.94 -29.18 -5.62
N THR A 27 8.44 -28.65 -4.50
CA THR A 27 9.12 -27.61 -3.72
C THR A 27 10.53 -28.03 -3.35
N GLU A 28 10.72 -29.24 -2.80
CA GLU A 28 12.05 -29.78 -2.46
C GLU A 28 12.97 -29.87 -3.68
N SER A 29 12.43 -30.24 -4.84
CA SER A 29 13.18 -30.30 -6.10
C SER A 29 13.64 -28.92 -6.57
N GLU A 30 12.77 -27.91 -6.52
CA GLU A 30 13.10 -26.54 -6.92
C GLU A 30 14.13 -25.91 -5.96
N VAL A 31 13.95 -26.12 -4.65
CA VAL A 31 14.93 -25.71 -3.63
C VAL A 31 16.28 -26.40 -3.86
N ALA A 32 16.29 -27.69 -4.18
CA ALA A 32 17.53 -28.42 -4.48
C ALA A 32 18.23 -27.89 -5.73
N ALA A 33 17.49 -27.54 -6.78
CA ALA A 33 18.04 -26.94 -8.00
C ALA A 33 18.72 -25.59 -7.71
N ILE A 34 18.04 -24.67 -7.00
CA ILE A 34 18.61 -23.38 -6.60
C ILE A 34 19.87 -23.57 -5.75
N ASN A 35 19.82 -24.45 -4.75
CA ASN A 35 20.97 -24.74 -3.91
C ASN A 35 22.15 -25.31 -4.71
N GLY A 36 21.89 -26.17 -5.69
CA GLY A 36 22.94 -26.75 -6.55
C GLY A 36 23.68 -25.70 -7.38
N ILE A 37 22.97 -24.71 -7.92
CA ILE A 37 23.56 -23.58 -8.66
C ILE A 37 24.42 -22.73 -7.72
N LEU A 38 23.91 -22.38 -6.54
CA LEU A 38 24.65 -21.63 -5.54
C LEU A 38 25.91 -22.38 -5.07
N GLU A 39 25.79 -23.68 -4.76
CA GLU A 39 26.92 -24.52 -4.32
C GLU A 39 28.00 -24.65 -5.41
N SER A 40 27.61 -24.67 -6.68
CA SER A 40 28.55 -24.67 -7.81
C SER A 40 29.25 -23.32 -7.95
N THR A 41 28.50 -22.22 -7.83
CA THR A 41 29.03 -20.86 -7.84
C THR A 41 30.03 -20.65 -6.71
N TYR A 42 29.73 -21.10 -5.48
CA TYR A 42 30.63 -20.96 -4.34
C TYR A 42 31.97 -21.65 -4.56
N LYS A 43 31.99 -22.80 -5.25
CA LYS A 43 33.23 -23.52 -5.59
C LYS A 43 34.03 -22.79 -6.66
N GLN A 44 33.36 -22.26 -7.68
CA GLN A 44 34.01 -21.51 -8.76
C GLN A 44 34.64 -20.21 -8.25
N GLU A 45 33.89 -19.48 -7.43
CA GLU A 45 34.26 -18.14 -6.95
C GLU A 45 34.96 -18.16 -5.58
N ASN A 46 35.27 -19.35 -5.03
CA ASN A 46 35.91 -19.55 -3.72
C ASN A 46 35.20 -18.81 -2.57
N VAL A 47 33.88 -18.84 -2.55
CA VAL A 47 33.05 -18.11 -1.58
C VAL A 47 33.07 -18.80 -0.22
N LYS A 48 33.36 -18.03 0.84
CA LYS A 48 33.33 -18.53 2.22
C LYS A 48 31.91 -18.49 2.78
N ILE A 49 31.35 -19.68 3.04
CA ILE A 49 29.99 -19.81 3.58
C ILE A 49 29.97 -19.45 5.08
N PRO A 50 29.11 -18.50 5.52
CA PRO A 50 28.93 -18.19 6.93
C PRO A 50 28.32 -19.34 7.75
N ALA A 51 28.44 -19.26 9.07
CA ALA A 51 27.73 -20.17 9.97
C ALA A 51 26.21 -19.98 9.86
N LYS A 52 25.44 -21.04 10.15
CA LYS A 52 23.98 -20.95 10.21
C LYS A 52 23.52 -20.10 11.39
N LEU A 53 22.39 -19.42 11.22
CA LEU A 53 21.66 -18.80 12.31
C LEU A 53 21.16 -19.83 13.32
N ASP A 54 21.11 -19.42 14.58
CA ASP A 54 20.29 -20.13 15.56
C ASP A 54 18.79 -19.98 15.24
N ASP A 55 17.97 -20.79 15.90
CA ASP A 55 16.53 -20.82 15.66
C ASP A 55 15.84 -19.47 15.94
N ALA A 56 16.30 -18.73 16.95
CA ALA A 56 15.66 -17.49 17.37
C ALA A 56 15.90 -16.38 16.32
N LEU A 57 17.14 -16.25 15.85
CA LEU A 57 17.51 -15.34 14.78
C LEU A 57 16.91 -15.75 13.43
N PHE A 58 16.82 -17.05 13.13
CA PHE A 58 16.10 -17.52 11.93
C PHE A 58 14.64 -17.08 11.96
N ALA A 59 13.94 -17.30 13.09
CA ALA A 59 12.56 -16.87 13.24
C ALA A 59 12.44 -15.35 13.08
N ARG A 60 13.32 -14.57 13.72
CA ARG A 60 13.34 -13.11 13.57
C ARG A 60 13.48 -12.67 12.11
N ARG A 61 14.47 -13.21 11.38
CA ARG A 61 14.69 -12.90 9.96
C ARG A 61 13.45 -13.21 9.14
N LEU A 62 12.89 -14.40 9.32
CA LEU A 62 11.72 -14.84 8.57
C LEU A 62 10.49 -13.96 8.86
N TYR A 63 10.24 -13.61 10.12
CA TYR A 63 9.17 -12.68 10.50
C TYR A 63 9.37 -11.29 9.88
N LEU A 64 10.59 -10.74 9.89
CA LEU A 64 10.87 -9.45 9.27
C LEU A 64 10.68 -9.47 7.74
N LYS A 65 11.10 -10.56 7.08
CA LYS A 65 11.01 -10.70 5.62
C LYS A 65 9.58 -11.03 5.15
N ALA A 66 8.93 -11.99 5.79
CA ALA A 66 7.60 -12.46 5.43
C ALA A 66 6.48 -11.62 6.05
N ALA A 67 6.52 -11.34 7.36
CA ALA A 67 5.45 -10.68 8.09
C ALA A 67 5.65 -9.16 8.25
N GLY A 68 6.83 -8.61 7.93
CA GLY A 68 7.13 -7.19 8.04
C GLY A 68 7.21 -6.67 9.48
N ARG A 69 7.40 -7.54 10.47
CA ARG A 69 7.55 -7.18 11.89
C ARG A 69 8.36 -8.25 12.62
N ILE A 70 8.83 -7.96 13.82
CA ILE A 70 9.39 -8.98 14.71
C ILE A 70 8.31 -9.95 15.23
N PRO A 71 8.66 -11.20 15.61
CA PRO A 71 7.74 -12.08 16.33
C PRO A 71 7.43 -11.50 17.71
N THR A 72 6.21 -11.75 18.20
CA THR A 72 5.88 -11.51 19.62
C THR A 72 6.60 -12.51 20.51
N HIS A 73 6.59 -12.25 21.82
CA HIS A 73 7.18 -13.16 22.79
C HIS A 73 6.56 -14.56 22.73
N GLU A 74 5.23 -14.64 22.60
CA GLU A 74 4.49 -15.90 22.53
C GLU A 74 4.78 -16.65 21.23
N GLU A 75 4.81 -15.94 20.09
CA GLU A 75 5.16 -16.52 18.80
C GLU A 75 6.56 -17.14 18.82
N LEU A 76 7.55 -16.39 19.32
CA LEU A 76 8.93 -16.84 19.38
C LEU A 76 9.08 -18.03 20.34
N THR A 77 8.56 -17.94 21.56
CA THR A 77 8.70 -19.01 22.55
C THR A 77 7.95 -20.29 22.15
N SER A 78 6.80 -20.16 21.48
CA SER A 78 6.10 -21.29 20.88
C SER A 78 6.92 -21.96 19.78
N TYR A 79 7.56 -21.17 18.91
CA TYR A 79 8.46 -21.71 17.89
C TYR A 79 9.70 -22.40 18.49
N LEU A 80 10.33 -21.80 19.51
CA LEU A 80 11.53 -22.36 20.14
C LEU A 80 11.24 -23.65 20.92
N SER A 81 10.05 -23.78 21.49
CA SER A 81 9.62 -25.00 22.20
C SER A 81 9.15 -26.13 21.28
N ASN A 82 8.94 -25.86 19.98
CA ASN A 82 8.60 -26.88 18.99
C ASN A 82 9.83 -27.77 18.70
N SER A 83 9.73 -29.05 19.05
CA SER A 83 10.77 -30.07 18.85
C SER A 83 10.71 -30.76 17.49
N SER A 84 9.78 -30.35 16.60
CA SER A 84 9.64 -30.95 15.29
C SER A 84 10.87 -30.73 14.40
N LYS A 85 11.28 -31.78 13.68
CA LYS A 85 12.40 -31.72 12.72
C LYS A 85 12.12 -30.77 11.54
N ASN A 86 10.85 -30.48 11.24
CA ASN A 86 10.43 -29.58 10.16
C ASN A 86 9.85 -28.25 10.66
N LYS A 87 10.18 -27.83 11.89
CA LYS A 87 9.62 -26.62 12.49
C LYS A 87 9.84 -25.34 11.67
N LYS A 88 10.97 -25.25 10.94
CA LYS A 88 11.26 -24.12 10.04
C LYS A 88 10.27 -24.07 8.88
N ASP A 89 10.06 -25.20 8.19
CA ASP A 89 9.08 -25.31 7.11
C ASP A 89 7.66 -25.02 7.60
N GLN A 90 7.32 -25.48 8.81
CA GLN A 90 6.04 -25.16 9.45
C GLN A 90 5.89 -23.65 9.66
N LEU A 91 6.93 -22.97 10.16
CA LEU A 91 6.90 -21.53 10.37
C LEU A 91 6.82 -20.75 9.04
N VAL A 92 7.58 -21.15 8.02
CA VAL A 92 7.48 -20.57 6.66
C VAL A 92 6.05 -20.69 6.15
N ASN A 93 5.46 -21.88 6.26
CA ASN A 93 4.11 -22.13 5.81
C ASN A 93 3.08 -21.31 6.58
N GLN A 94 3.21 -21.22 7.90
CA GLN A 94 2.33 -20.42 8.73
C GLN A 94 2.38 -18.93 8.36
N LEU A 95 3.58 -18.38 8.16
CA LEU A 95 3.73 -16.94 7.92
C LEU A 95 3.26 -16.54 6.52
N VAL A 96 3.60 -17.31 5.49
CA VAL A 96 3.21 -17.02 4.10
C VAL A 96 1.68 -17.04 3.91
N GLU A 97 0.96 -17.83 4.71
CA GLU A 97 -0.52 -17.87 4.70
C GLU A 97 -1.17 -16.86 5.65
N SER A 98 -0.39 -16.06 6.37
CA SER A 98 -0.89 -15.15 7.39
C SER A 98 -1.30 -13.78 6.83
N SER A 99 -2.20 -13.09 7.53
CA SER A 99 -2.53 -11.69 7.25
C SER A 99 -1.36 -10.72 7.45
N ALA A 100 -0.32 -11.15 8.17
CA ALA A 100 0.92 -10.40 8.32
C ALA A 100 1.73 -10.38 7.01
N PHE A 101 1.73 -11.50 6.27
CA PHE A 101 2.32 -11.55 4.93
C PHE A 101 1.59 -10.65 3.95
N ASP A 102 0.26 -10.66 3.98
CA ASP A 102 -0.54 -9.75 3.15
C ASP A 102 -0.23 -8.27 3.46
N SER A 103 -0.04 -7.92 4.73
CA SER A 103 0.36 -6.57 5.16
C SER A 103 1.72 -6.17 4.58
N GLN A 104 2.70 -7.06 4.66
CA GLN A 104 4.06 -6.81 4.16
C GLN A 104 4.12 -6.78 2.63
N MET A 105 3.34 -7.62 1.95
CA MET A 105 3.20 -7.57 0.49
C MET A 105 2.50 -6.30 0.03
N PHE A 106 1.46 -5.86 0.74
CA PHE A 106 0.82 -4.58 0.45
C PHE A 106 1.81 -3.41 0.57
N ASN A 107 2.62 -3.34 1.63
CA ASN A 107 3.59 -2.24 1.80
C ASN A 107 4.63 -2.21 0.67
N TRP A 108 5.08 -3.39 0.21
CA TRP A 108 5.99 -3.51 -0.93
C TRP A 108 5.33 -3.01 -2.23
N TRP A 109 4.09 -3.42 -2.49
CA TRP A 109 3.31 -2.93 -3.61
C TRP A 109 2.98 -1.44 -3.53
N ALA A 110 2.75 -0.93 -2.32
CA ALA A 110 2.47 0.47 -2.09
C ALA A 110 3.60 1.35 -2.59
N ASP A 111 4.85 0.91 -2.41
CA ASP A 111 6.03 1.59 -2.97
C ASP A 111 6.08 1.50 -4.48
N LEU A 112 6.12 0.26 -4.98
CA LEU A 112 6.37 -0.02 -6.38
C LEU A 112 5.29 0.59 -7.28
N LEU A 113 4.04 0.54 -6.86
CA LEU A 113 2.88 1.09 -7.59
C LEU A 113 2.54 2.53 -7.19
N ARG A 114 3.40 3.20 -6.41
CA ARG A 114 3.24 4.62 -6.04
C ARG A 114 1.84 4.91 -5.47
N LEU A 115 1.39 4.07 -4.53
CA LEU A 115 0.03 4.15 -4.01
C LEU A 115 -0.14 5.36 -3.11
N GLN A 116 -1.15 6.17 -3.42
CA GLN A 116 -1.49 7.35 -2.64
C GLN A 116 -2.97 7.35 -2.27
N THR A 117 -3.25 7.39 -0.98
CA THR A 117 -4.62 7.53 -0.45
C THR A 117 -5.24 8.85 -0.89
N ARG A 118 -4.39 9.89 -0.99
CA ARG A 118 -4.74 11.21 -1.52
C ARG A 118 -3.85 11.47 -2.74
N MET A 119 -4.38 11.25 -3.93
CA MET A 119 -3.63 11.39 -5.18
C MET A 119 -4.11 12.59 -6.00
N ARG A 120 -3.35 12.98 -7.03
CA ARG A 120 -3.67 14.15 -7.89
C ARG A 120 -5.03 14.04 -8.59
N GLY A 121 -5.27 12.94 -9.30
CA GLY A 121 -6.56 12.68 -9.95
C GLY A 121 -7.57 12.04 -9.01
N GLY A 122 -8.85 12.38 -9.11
CA GLY A 122 -9.88 11.61 -8.38
C GLY A 122 -9.96 11.84 -6.85
N ASN A 123 -9.19 12.75 -6.25
CA ASN A 123 -9.18 12.94 -4.78
C ASN A 123 -10.56 13.31 -4.19
N GLN A 124 -11.33 14.14 -4.89
CA GLN A 124 -12.69 14.52 -4.47
C GLN A 124 -13.68 13.36 -4.38
N ILE A 125 -13.40 12.23 -5.05
CA ILE A 125 -14.17 10.98 -4.94
C ILE A 125 -13.42 9.91 -4.15
N GLY A 126 -12.25 10.23 -3.59
CA GLY A 126 -11.40 9.30 -2.87
C GLY A 126 -10.90 8.12 -3.71
N ALA A 127 -10.68 8.33 -5.02
CA ALA A 127 -10.23 7.25 -5.90
C ALA A 127 -8.90 6.61 -5.45
N GLY A 128 -8.04 7.35 -4.73
CA GLY A 128 -6.82 6.79 -4.13
C GLY A 128 -7.11 5.77 -3.02
N GLN A 129 -8.17 5.97 -2.24
CA GLN A 129 -8.63 4.99 -1.24
C GLN A 129 -9.17 3.73 -1.91
N LEU A 130 -9.88 3.87 -3.04
CA LEU A 130 -10.40 2.75 -3.81
C LEU A 130 -9.26 1.96 -4.47
N TYR A 131 -8.22 2.65 -4.94
CA TYR A 131 -7.04 2.02 -5.50
C TYR A 131 -6.23 1.25 -4.44
N VAL A 132 -5.99 1.87 -3.28
CA VAL A 132 -5.36 1.20 -2.13
C VAL A 132 -6.17 -0.03 -1.70
N HIS A 133 -7.50 0.09 -1.63
CA HIS A 133 -8.38 -1.03 -1.30
C HIS A 133 -8.27 -2.14 -2.36
N TRP A 134 -8.27 -1.80 -3.64
CA TRP A 134 -8.13 -2.78 -4.72
C TRP A 134 -6.82 -3.55 -4.62
N VAL A 135 -5.68 -2.88 -4.39
CA VAL A 135 -4.39 -3.58 -4.21
C VAL A 135 -4.40 -4.50 -2.99
N LYS A 136 -4.99 -4.07 -1.86
CA LYS A 136 -5.15 -4.95 -0.69
C LYS A 136 -5.94 -6.21 -1.03
N GLU A 137 -7.01 -6.07 -1.81
CA GLU A 137 -7.81 -7.21 -2.24
C GLU A 137 -7.07 -8.12 -3.23
N GLN A 138 -6.25 -7.58 -4.14
CA GLN A 138 -5.39 -8.39 -5.02
C GLN A 138 -4.40 -9.23 -4.22
N VAL A 139 -3.71 -8.62 -3.25
CA VAL A 139 -2.75 -9.31 -2.38
C VAL A 139 -3.43 -10.40 -1.56
N LYS A 140 -4.57 -10.07 -0.92
CA LYS A 140 -5.32 -11.01 -0.08
C LYS A 140 -5.84 -12.21 -0.88
N LYS A 141 -6.29 -11.99 -2.12
CA LYS A 141 -6.76 -13.05 -3.02
C LYS A 141 -5.63 -13.82 -3.68
N ASN A 142 -4.38 -13.40 -3.48
CA ASN A 142 -3.20 -13.96 -4.12
C ASN A 142 -3.33 -13.99 -5.65
N VAL A 143 -3.80 -12.88 -6.24
CA VAL A 143 -3.93 -12.77 -7.70
C VAL A 143 -2.53 -12.89 -8.33
N PRO A 144 -2.34 -13.73 -9.36
CA PRO A 144 -1.09 -13.84 -10.09
C PRO A 144 -0.54 -12.48 -10.56
N PHE A 145 0.77 -12.32 -10.52
CA PHE A 145 1.41 -11.03 -10.84
C PHE A 145 1.15 -10.56 -12.28
N ASP A 146 1.16 -11.48 -13.24
CA ASP A 146 0.82 -11.23 -14.64
C ASP A 146 -0.63 -10.74 -14.78
N GLU A 147 -1.59 -11.38 -14.12
CA GLU A 147 -2.99 -10.96 -14.12
C GLU A 147 -3.15 -9.58 -13.46
N MET A 148 -2.49 -9.35 -12.31
CA MET A 148 -2.53 -8.07 -11.62
C MET A 148 -1.93 -6.94 -12.48
N ALA A 149 -0.80 -7.19 -13.14
CA ALA A 149 -0.16 -6.24 -14.05
C ALA A 149 -1.04 -5.97 -15.28
N PHE A 150 -1.64 -7.01 -15.86
CA PHE A 150 -2.57 -6.89 -16.98
C PHE A 150 -3.76 -6.01 -16.60
N ASN A 151 -4.40 -6.28 -15.46
CA ASN A 151 -5.54 -5.53 -14.94
C ASN A 151 -5.21 -4.05 -14.65
N LEU A 152 -3.97 -3.73 -14.25
CA LEU A 152 -3.50 -2.36 -14.08
C LEU A 152 -3.35 -1.63 -15.41
N ILE A 153 -2.75 -2.30 -16.40
CA ILE A 153 -2.44 -1.75 -17.72
C ILE A 153 -3.72 -1.58 -18.56
N THR A 154 -4.67 -2.50 -18.46
CA THR A 154 -5.91 -2.45 -19.23
C THR A 154 -7.06 -1.76 -18.48
N ALA A 155 -6.76 -1.13 -17.34
CA ALA A 155 -7.76 -0.57 -16.45
C ALA A 155 -8.64 0.47 -17.15
N GLU A 156 -9.92 0.14 -17.28
CA GLU A 156 -10.97 1.00 -17.80
C GLU A 156 -12.14 1.07 -16.80
N GLY A 157 -12.91 2.16 -16.85
CA GLY A 157 -14.12 2.30 -16.05
C GLY A 157 -14.05 3.37 -14.97
N TYR A 158 -15.00 3.32 -14.05
CA TYR A 158 -14.97 4.14 -12.85
C TYR A 158 -14.17 3.45 -11.72
N PRO A 159 -13.53 4.20 -10.81
CA PRO A 159 -12.75 3.62 -9.71
C PRO A 159 -13.54 2.73 -8.73
N TRP A 160 -14.86 2.86 -8.67
CA TRP A 160 -15.73 1.99 -7.86
C TRP A 160 -16.21 0.73 -8.58
N GLU A 161 -16.07 0.68 -9.91
CA GLU A 161 -16.28 -0.53 -10.72
C GLU A 161 -14.97 -1.33 -10.80
N ASN A 162 -13.87 -0.62 -11.06
CA ASN A 162 -12.53 -1.16 -11.19
C ASN A 162 -11.52 -0.24 -10.48
N GLY A 163 -11.05 -0.66 -9.30
CA GLY A 163 -10.09 0.13 -8.52
C GLY A 163 -8.71 0.28 -9.17
N ALA A 164 -8.34 -0.61 -10.12
CA ALA A 164 -7.09 -0.52 -10.88
C ALA A 164 -6.99 0.78 -11.70
N VAL A 165 -8.13 1.42 -12.02
CA VAL A 165 -8.21 2.75 -12.67
C VAL A 165 -7.41 3.81 -11.89
N GLY A 166 -7.20 3.61 -10.59
CA GLY A 166 -6.30 4.43 -9.78
C GLY A 166 -4.89 4.56 -10.35
N TYR A 167 -4.38 3.54 -11.07
CA TYR A 167 -3.08 3.55 -11.74
C TYR A 167 -2.94 4.72 -12.72
N TYR A 168 -3.97 4.97 -13.54
CA TYR A 168 -4.03 6.08 -14.49
C TYR A 168 -4.50 7.40 -13.89
N LEU A 169 -5.30 7.36 -12.82
CA LEU A 169 -5.74 8.58 -12.13
C LEU A 169 -4.64 9.20 -11.27
N ARG A 170 -3.68 8.41 -10.78
CA ARG A 170 -2.47 8.92 -10.11
C ARG A 170 -1.73 9.88 -11.04
N ASP A 171 -1.48 9.46 -12.27
CA ASP A 171 -0.79 10.24 -13.31
C ASP A 171 -1.77 11.02 -14.21
N ALA A 172 -2.91 11.46 -13.67
CA ALA A 172 -3.95 12.11 -14.48
C ALA A 172 -3.42 13.33 -15.26
N GLY A 173 -3.52 13.26 -16.58
CA GLY A 173 -3.02 14.29 -17.50
C GLY A 173 -1.56 14.12 -17.93
N MET A 174 -0.88 13.04 -17.50
CA MET A 174 0.52 12.74 -17.77
C MET A 174 0.70 11.32 -18.37
N PRO A 175 0.13 11.03 -19.56
CA PRO A 175 0.16 9.68 -20.14
C PRO A 175 1.56 9.22 -20.55
N LEU A 176 2.46 10.14 -20.90
CA LEU A 176 3.84 9.83 -21.26
C LEU A 176 4.62 9.37 -20.01
N ASP A 177 4.53 10.13 -18.92
CA ASP A 177 5.11 9.76 -17.63
C ASP A 177 4.58 8.40 -17.14
N ASN A 178 3.28 8.14 -17.31
CA ASN A 178 2.71 6.83 -16.95
C ASN A 178 3.34 5.68 -17.75
N MET A 179 3.61 5.86 -19.05
CA MET A 179 4.35 4.87 -19.84
C MET A 179 5.76 4.64 -19.28
N SER A 180 6.51 5.71 -18.99
CA SER A 180 7.87 5.60 -18.40
C SER A 180 7.85 4.81 -17.08
N ASN A 181 6.87 5.09 -16.22
CA ASN A 181 6.69 4.34 -14.97
C ASN A 181 6.31 2.88 -15.22
N THR A 182 5.47 2.61 -16.22
CA THR A 182 5.02 1.26 -16.57
C THR A 182 6.21 0.39 -17.01
N THR A 183 7.08 0.90 -17.88
CA THR A 183 8.27 0.15 -18.34
C THR A 183 9.30 -0.02 -17.21
N GLN A 184 9.50 0.99 -16.36
CA GLN A 184 10.41 0.89 -15.22
C GLN A 184 9.93 -0.17 -14.21
N ILE A 185 8.63 -0.21 -13.90
CA ILE A 185 8.05 -1.14 -12.94
C ILE A 185 8.08 -2.57 -13.47
N PHE A 186 7.55 -2.81 -14.67
CA PHE A 186 7.28 -4.16 -15.17
C PHE A 186 8.39 -4.74 -16.06
N LEU A 187 9.19 -3.90 -16.72
CA LEU A 187 10.29 -4.33 -17.60
C LEU A 187 11.67 -3.97 -17.05
N GLY A 188 11.73 -3.24 -15.92
CA GLY A 188 12.98 -2.78 -15.36
C GLY A 188 13.75 -1.84 -16.30
N THR A 189 13.05 -1.11 -17.16
CA THR A 189 13.68 -0.27 -18.20
C THR A 189 13.36 1.20 -17.98
N GLN A 190 14.39 2.03 -17.75
CA GLN A 190 14.25 3.47 -17.59
C GLN A 190 14.26 4.19 -18.94
N MET A 191 13.07 4.48 -19.48
CA MET A 191 12.95 5.22 -20.73
C MET A 191 12.67 6.72 -20.55
N VAL A 192 12.66 7.22 -19.30
CA VAL A 192 12.21 8.61 -19.03
C VAL A 192 13.08 9.67 -19.71
N CYS A 193 14.41 9.48 -19.80
CA CYS A 193 15.27 10.41 -20.52
C CYS A 193 14.97 10.43 -22.02
N ALA A 194 14.58 9.27 -22.58
CA ALA A 194 14.16 9.10 -23.97
C ALA A 194 12.89 9.91 -24.33
N GLN A 195 12.16 10.45 -23.35
CA GLN A 195 11.01 11.33 -23.61
C GLN A 195 11.41 12.64 -24.30
N CYS A 196 12.57 13.20 -23.95
CA CYS A 196 13.01 14.53 -24.40
C CYS A 196 14.16 14.48 -25.41
N HIS A 197 15.03 13.47 -25.33
CA HIS A 197 16.17 13.27 -26.23
C HIS A 197 16.56 11.79 -26.24
N ASN A 198 17.32 11.30 -27.23
CA ASN A 198 17.89 9.95 -27.21
C ASN A 198 18.63 9.71 -25.88
N HIS A 199 18.43 8.53 -25.27
CA HIS A 199 18.98 8.21 -23.97
C HIS A 199 20.52 8.34 -23.98
N PRO A 200 21.14 9.02 -23.00
CA PRO A 200 22.56 9.34 -23.06
C PRO A 200 23.47 8.16 -22.69
N PHE A 201 22.93 7.17 -21.98
CA PHE A 201 23.69 6.03 -21.42
C PHE A 201 23.11 4.66 -21.78
N ASP A 202 22.12 4.63 -22.67
CA ASP A 202 21.41 3.42 -23.09
C ASP A 202 20.97 3.59 -24.56
N ARG A 203 20.56 2.52 -25.23
CA ARG A 203 20.28 2.53 -26.67
C ARG A 203 18.98 3.22 -27.06
N TRP A 204 18.10 3.50 -26.10
CA TRP A 204 16.74 3.96 -26.37
C TRP A 204 16.72 5.32 -27.07
N THR A 205 16.15 5.34 -28.27
CA THR A 205 15.92 6.57 -29.02
C THR A 205 14.66 7.29 -28.55
N GLN A 206 14.57 8.59 -28.82
CA GLN A 206 13.34 9.35 -28.58
C GLN A 206 12.18 8.78 -29.40
N MET A 207 12.42 8.36 -30.64
CA MET A 207 11.39 7.72 -31.47
C MET A 207 10.81 6.46 -30.80
N GLU A 208 11.66 5.53 -30.36
CA GLU A 208 11.22 4.29 -29.69
C GLU A 208 10.39 4.58 -28.44
N TYR A 209 10.74 5.60 -27.66
CA TYR A 209 9.92 6.04 -26.54
C TYR A 209 8.51 6.44 -26.97
N TYR A 210 8.37 7.29 -28.00
CA TYR A 210 7.05 7.71 -28.49
C TYR A 210 6.29 6.55 -29.15
N GLN A 211 6.97 5.60 -29.79
CA GLN A 211 6.36 4.39 -30.33
C GLN A 211 5.77 3.52 -29.20
N MET A 212 6.51 3.33 -28.12
CA MET A 212 6.05 2.61 -26.94
C MET A 212 4.87 3.32 -26.27
N ALA A 213 5.01 4.63 -26.03
CA ALA A 213 3.95 5.46 -25.45
C ALA A 213 2.65 5.47 -26.27
N SER A 214 2.73 5.24 -27.59
CA SER A 214 1.56 5.23 -28.48
C SER A 214 0.55 4.13 -28.17
N TYR A 215 0.93 3.05 -27.46
CA TYR A 215 -0.01 2.00 -27.05
C TYR A 215 -1.03 2.48 -26.01
N THR A 216 -0.59 3.26 -25.02
CA THR A 216 -1.43 3.71 -23.89
C THR A 216 -1.80 5.19 -23.96
N TYR A 217 -1.27 5.97 -24.91
CA TYR A 217 -1.59 7.39 -25.06
C TYR A 217 -3.09 7.67 -25.30
N GLY A 218 -3.82 6.66 -25.80
CA GLY A 218 -5.27 6.68 -25.97
C GLY A 218 -6.05 6.69 -24.65
N ILE A 219 -5.42 6.40 -23.53
CA ILE A 219 -6.07 6.36 -22.21
C ILE A 219 -6.31 7.77 -21.73
N HIS A 220 -7.57 8.06 -21.42
CA HIS A 220 -7.98 9.34 -20.89
C HIS A 220 -8.47 9.18 -19.46
N SER A 221 -7.84 9.90 -18.52
CA SER A 221 -8.18 9.94 -17.09
C SER A 221 -9.49 10.71 -16.79
N SER A 222 -10.49 10.58 -17.67
CA SER A 222 -11.84 11.10 -17.43
C SER A 222 -12.93 10.19 -18.02
N LYS A 223 -14.14 10.31 -17.47
CA LYS A 223 -15.36 9.59 -17.90
C LYS A 223 -16.57 10.54 -17.86
N GLY A 224 -17.77 10.04 -18.21
CA GLY A 224 -19.02 10.80 -18.18
C GLY A 224 -19.31 11.61 -19.46
N GLY A 225 -18.58 11.37 -20.56
CA GLY A 225 -18.80 12.02 -21.85
C GLY A 225 -20.21 11.79 -22.42
N ASP A 226 -20.76 10.59 -22.25
CA ASP A 226 -22.10 10.27 -22.76
C ASP A 226 -23.21 11.03 -22.04
N ILE A 227 -23.07 11.21 -20.72
CA ILE A 227 -24.02 12.00 -19.94
C ILE A 227 -23.95 13.48 -20.37
N GLN A 228 -22.72 14.00 -20.59
CA GLN A 228 -22.55 15.34 -21.15
C GLN A 228 -23.18 15.47 -22.54
N ASN A 229 -23.06 14.44 -23.38
CA ASN A 229 -23.67 14.39 -24.71
C ASN A 229 -25.21 14.38 -24.64
N LYS A 230 -25.83 13.67 -23.69
CA LYS A 230 -27.30 13.71 -23.47
C LYS A 230 -27.78 15.14 -23.19
N ILE A 231 -27.07 15.83 -22.31
CA ILE A 231 -27.38 17.22 -21.93
C ILE A 231 -27.18 18.16 -23.12
N LYS A 232 -26.05 18.03 -23.84
CA LYS A 232 -25.75 18.81 -25.04
C LYS A 232 -26.86 18.65 -26.10
N LYS A 233 -27.25 17.43 -26.42
CA LYS A 233 -28.32 17.14 -27.39
C LYS A 233 -29.66 17.75 -26.97
N HIS A 234 -29.99 17.77 -25.69
CA HIS A 234 -31.20 18.43 -25.20
C HIS A 234 -31.17 19.95 -25.41
N PHE A 235 -30.04 20.61 -25.09
CA PHE A 235 -29.88 22.04 -25.33
C PHE A 235 -29.87 22.39 -26.83
N GLU A 236 -29.28 21.56 -27.67
CA GLU A 236 -29.33 21.72 -29.14
C GLU A 236 -30.77 21.67 -29.65
N LYS A 237 -31.60 20.75 -29.14
CA LYS A 237 -33.05 20.72 -29.46
C LYS A 237 -33.76 22.01 -29.04
N GLN A 238 -33.49 22.53 -27.84
CA GLN A 238 -34.12 23.77 -27.33
C GLN A 238 -33.66 25.05 -28.02
N THR A 239 -32.55 25.00 -28.76
CA THR A 239 -31.98 26.15 -29.47
C THR A 239 -32.08 26.00 -31.00
N LYS A 240 -32.78 24.97 -31.46
CA LYS A 240 -33.12 24.75 -32.86
C LYS A 240 -33.90 25.96 -33.38
N GLY A 241 -33.46 26.54 -34.50
CA GLY A 241 -34.05 27.75 -35.08
C GLY A 241 -33.41 29.09 -34.65
N LEU A 242 -32.61 29.13 -33.58
CA LEU A 242 -31.83 30.33 -33.23
C LEU A 242 -30.61 30.51 -34.15
N SER A 243 -30.24 31.76 -34.43
CA SER A 243 -28.99 32.10 -35.11
C SER A 243 -27.77 31.70 -34.26
N SER A 244 -26.61 31.50 -34.90
CA SER A 244 -25.36 31.17 -34.18
C SER A 244 -25.02 32.22 -33.11
N LYS A 245 -25.25 33.50 -33.42
CA LYS A 245 -25.03 34.64 -32.51
C LYS A 245 -25.97 34.59 -31.30
N ASP A 246 -27.25 34.29 -31.50
CA ASP A 246 -28.23 34.22 -30.41
C ASP A 246 -28.02 32.99 -29.52
N ARG A 247 -27.60 31.85 -30.10
CA ARG A 247 -27.16 30.68 -29.33
C ARG A 247 -25.98 31.02 -28.44
N GLN A 248 -24.96 31.68 -28.98
CA GLN A 248 -23.78 32.07 -28.22
C GLN A 248 -24.12 33.07 -27.11
N LYS A 249 -25.03 34.03 -27.37
CA LYS A 249 -25.53 34.98 -26.37
C LYS A 249 -26.29 34.28 -25.23
N LYS A 250 -27.12 33.28 -25.55
CA LYS A 250 -27.86 32.48 -24.55
C LYS A 250 -26.92 31.63 -23.68
N VAL A 251 -25.92 30.99 -24.29
CA VAL A 251 -24.91 30.19 -23.56
C VAL A 251 -24.05 31.05 -22.63
N LYS A 252 -23.66 32.26 -23.06
CA LYS A 252 -22.87 33.22 -22.26
C LYS A 252 -23.69 34.06 -21.27
N SER A 253 -25.01 33.87 -21.22
CA SER A 253 -25.85 34.59 -20.25
C SER A 253 -25.54 34.12 -18.82
N LYS A 254 -25.82 34.96 -17.81
CA LYS A 254 -25.67 34.58 -16.39
C LYS A 254 -26.43 33.29 -16.05
N GLU A 255 -27.62 33.11 -16.64
CA GLU A 255 -28.43 31.90 -16.47
C GLU A 255 -27.77 30.68 -17.14
N GLY A 256 -27.25 30.84 -18.36
CA GLY A 256 -26.53 29.80 -19.09
C GLY A 256 -25.24 29.37 -18.38
N GLU A 257 -24.50 30.32 -17.81
CA GLU A 257 -23.30 30.03 -17.01
C GLU A 257 -23.63 29.28 -15.73
N ALA A 258 -24.65 29.74 -14.98
CA ALA A 258 -25.09 29.09 -13.75
C ALA A 258 -25.56 27.65 -14.03
N LEU A 259 -26.31 27.45 -15.12
CA LEU A 259 -26.77 26.14 -15.55
C LEU A 259 -25.60 25.21 -15.94
N ARG A 260 -24.60 25.73 -16.66
CA ARG A 260 -23.39 24.97 -16.98
C ARG A 260 -22.66 24.56 -15.71
N ARG A 261 -22.40 25.49 -14.77
CA ARG A 261 -21.75 25.19 -13.48
C ARG A 261 -22.50 24.11 -12.72
N SER A 262 -23.82 24.19 -12.65
CA SER A 262 -24.66 23.17 -12.00
C SER A 262 -24.56 21.79 -12.64
N VAL A 263 -24.55 21.71 -13.97
CA VAL A 263 -24.29 20.45 -14.68
C VAL A 263 -22.89 19.93 -14.33
N GLN A 264 -21.90 20.81 -14.23
CA GLN A 264 -20.54 20.41 -13.90
C GLN A 264 -20.43 19.84 -12.48
N GLU A 265 -21.06 20.47 -11.49
CA GLU A 265 -21.07 19.98 -10.09
C GLU A 265 -21.88 18.70 -9.94
N MET A 266 -23.01 18.58 -10.63
CA MET A 266 -23.81 17.34 -10.66
C MET A 266 -22.99 16.18 -11.25
N LEU A 267 -22.29 16.39 -12.37
CA LEU A 267 -21.48 15.34 -12.98
C LEU A 267 -20.10 15.19 -12.34
N ARG A 268 -19.76 16.00 -11.33
CA ARG A 268 -18.42 16.03 -10.75
C ARG A 268 -17.95 14.67 -10.25
N PRO A 269 -18.76 13.85 -9.56
CA PRO A 269 -18.33 12.51 -9.15
C PRO A 269 -18.03 11.59 -10.34
N LEU A 270 -18.76 11.74 -11.44
CA LEU A 270 -18.72 10.88 -12.63
C LEU A 270 -17.71 11.34 -13.69
N ARG A 271 -16.82 12.30 -13.36
CA ARG A 271 -15.79 12.79 -14.29
C ARG A 271 -14.50 12.00 -14.23
N TYR A 272 -14.30 11.20 -13.18
CA TYR A 272 -13.03 10.56 -12.91
C TYR A 272 -13.15 9.07 -13.22
N GLY A 273 -12.34 8.61 -14.15
CA GLY A 273 -12.26 7.22 -14.60
C GLY A 273 -11.13 7.07 -15.59
N ALA A 274 -10.98 5.89 -16.17
CA ALA A 274 -10.14 5.65 -17.34
C ALA A 274 -11.05 5.24 -18.49
N THR A 275 -10.76 5.75 -19.69
CA THR A 275 -11.47 5.38 -20.92
C THR A 275 -10.45 5.19 -22.04
N HIS A 276 -10.60 4.13 -22.82
CA HIS A 276 -9.77 3.87 -23.99
C HIS A 276 -10.31 4.63 -25.21
N THR A 277 -9.50 5.52 -25.78
CA THR A 277 -9.89 6.36 -26.93
C THR A 277 -9.04 6.06 -28.17
N LYS A 278 -9.50 6.54 -29.33
CA LYS A 278 -8.74 6.47 -30.59
C LYS A 278 -7.70 7.60 -30.74
N ARG A 279 -7.38 8.33 -29.64
CA ARG A 279 -6.40 9.41 -29.66
C ARG A 279 -5.04 8.87 -30.12
N LYS A 280 -4.45 9.54 -31.10
CA LYS A 280 -3.11 9.22 -31.63
C LYS A 280 -2.08 10.15 -31.00
N LEU A 281 -0.88 9.62 -30.80
CA LEU A 281 0.28 10.38 -30.33
C LEU A 281 0.97 11.04 -31.54
N THR A 282 1.49 12.24 -31.32
CA THR A 282 2.34 12.96 -32.28
C THR A 282 3.66 13.30 -31.61
N LEU A 283 4.72 13.37 -32.40
CA LEU A 283 6.02 13.88 -31.93
C LEU A 283 5.91 15.32 -31.42
N PRO A 284 6.78 15.72 -30.50
CA PRO A 284 6.78 17.07 -29.95
C PRO A 284 7.15 18.10 -31.04
N HIS A 285 6.83 19.37 -30.78
CA HIS A 285 7.05 20.46 -31.73
C HIS A 285 8.52 20.79 -32.01
N ASP A 286 9.40 20.37 -31.11
CA ASP A 286 10.83 20.57 -31.02
C ASP A 286 11.60 19.26 -31.27
N TYR A 287 10.94 18.25 -31.86
CA TYR A 287 11.59 17.00 -32.25
C TYR A 287 12.73 17.28 -33.25
N GLN A 288 13.94 16.81 -32.94
CA GLN A 288 15.18 17.22 -33.60
C GLN A 288 15.88 16.13 -34.42
N TYR A 289 15.35 14.90 -34.43
CA TYR A 289 15.98 13.75 -35.10
C TYR A 289 15.42 13.53 -36.51
N ASP A 290 16.24 13.00 -37.42
CA ASP A 290 15.90 12.85 -38.84
C ASP A 290 14.89 11.71 -39.12
N ASP A 291 14.64 10.85 -38.15
CA ASP A 291 13.70 9.72 -38.23
C ASP A 291 12.22 10.13 -38.09
N GLY A 292 11.93 11.41 -37.84
CA GLY A 292 10.57 11.91 -37.70
C GLY A 292 10.47 13.43 -37.87
N LYS A 293 9.32 13.92 -38.36
CA LYS A 293 9.06 15.37 -38.41
C LYS A 293 8.33 15.83 -37.15
N PRO A 294 8.60 17.03 -36.61
CA PRO A 294 7.80 17.61 -35.55
C PRO A 294 6.30 17.51 -35.82
N LYS A 295 5.52 17.13 -34.79
CA LYS A 295 4.05 16.94 -34.85
C LYS A 295 3.58 15.82 -35.79
N SER A 296 4.46 15.03 -36.40
CA SER A 296 4.06 13.86 -37.17
C SER A 296 3.43 12.79 -36.28
N LEU A 297 2.52 12.00 -36.84
CA LEU A 297 1.86 10.90 -36.14
C LEU A 297 2.86 9.78 -35.86
N VAL A 298 2.80 9.21 -34.66
CA VAL A 298 3.64 8.08 -34.25
C VAL A 298 2.83 6.79 -34.32
N SER A 299 3.38 5.80 -35.02
CA SER A 299 2.83 4.45 -35.05
C SER A 299 3.35 3.67 -33.85
N PRO A 300 2.52 2.88 -33.17
CA PRO A 300 2.97 2.09 -32.03
C PRO A 300 3.93 0.97 -32.47
N SER A 301 4.98 0.74 -31.69
CA SER A 301 5.95 -0.35 -31.85
C SER A 301 6.51 -0.73 -30.48
N PRO A 302 6.67 -2.03 -30.15
CA PRO A 302 7.31 -2.44 -28.91
C PRO A 302 8.81 -2.15 -28.95
N ILE A 303 9.42 -2.11 -27.76
CA ILE A 303 10.85 -1.83 -27.56
C ILE A 303 11.77 -3.06 -27.72
N PHE A 304 11.16 -4.24 -27.82
CA PHE A 304 11.82 -5.53 -28.03
C PHE A 304 11.30 -6.16 -29.32
N ASP A 305 12.06 -7.11 -29.87
CA ASP A 305 11.80 -7.70 -31.19
C ASP A 305 10.54 -8.57 -31.28
N ASN A 306 9.88 -8.86 -30.15
CA ASN A 306 8.62 -9.61 -30.10
C ASN A 306 7.43 -8.67 -30.42
N PRO A 307 6.76 -8.81 -31.60
CA PRO A 307 5.74 -7.86 -32.03
C PRO A 307 4.45 -7.96 -31.21
N ILE A 308 3.78 -6.83 -31.01
CA ILE A 308 2.43 -6.79 -30.42
C ILE A 308 1.39 -7.10 -31.49
N THR A 309 0.71 -8.24 -31.35
CA THR A 309 -0.39 -8.62 -32.24
C THR A 309 -1.72 -8.15 -31.66
N GLN A 310 -2.40 -7.22 -32.35
CA GLN A 310 -3.73 -6.77 -31.98
C GLN A 310 -4.78 -7.65 -32.68
N LYS A 311 -5.60 -8.39 -31.92
CA LYS A 311 -6.70 -9.18 -32.46
C LYS A 311 -7.86 -8.25 -32.88
N GLU A 312 -8.70 -8.72 -33.80
CA GLU A 312 -9.88 -7.97 -34.23
C GLU A 312 -10.85 -7.74 -33.06
N GLY A 313 -11.22 -6.48 -32.82
CA GLY A 313 -12.08 -6.09 -31.70
C GLY A 313 -11.33 -5.59 -30.45
N ASP A 314 -10.06 -5.94 -30.28
CA ASP A 314 -9.28 -5.51 -29.12
C ASP A 314 -8.90 -4.03 -29.20
N SER A 315 -8.77 -3.40 -28.04
CA SER A 315 -8.12 -2.09 -27.95
C SER A 315 -6.60 -2.25 -28.04
N LYS A 316 -5.89 -1.19 -28.45
CA LYS A 316 -4.41 -1.17 -28.43
C LYS A 316 -3.83 -1.42 -27.04
N VAL A 317 -4.52 -0.91 -26.01
CA VAL A 317 -4.14 -1.06 -24.61
C VAL A 317 -4.26 -2.51 -24.18
N HIS A 318 -5.32 -3.21 -24.60
CA HIS A 318 -5.52 -4.63 -24.34
C HIS A 318 -4.39 -5.47 -24.95
N ALA A 319 -4.09 -5.28 -26.24
CA ALA A 319 -3.00 -5.99 -26.89
C ALA A 319 -1.63 -5.70 -26.25
N TYR A 320 -1.41 -4.46 -25.81
CA TYR A 320 -0.21 -4.08 -25.05
C TYR A 320 -0.13 -4.78 -23.69
N GLY A 321 -1.26 -4.89 -22.97
CA GLY A 321 -1.36 -5.66 -21.75
C GLY A 321 -0.98 -7.13 -21.97
N GLU A 322 -1.57 -7.79 -22.97
CA GLU A 322 -1.28 -9.20 -23.31
C GLU A 322 0.20 -9.41 -23.64
N TRP A 323 0.83 -8.46 -24.34
CA TRP A 323 2.25 -8.54 -24.67
C TRP A 323 3.16 -8.28 -23.46
N MET A 324 2.81 -7.31 -22.62
CA MET A 324 3.59 -6.95 -21.44
C MET A 324 3.69 -8.13 -20.49
N THR A 325 2.56 -8.79 -20.24
CA THR A 325 2.46 -9.86 -19.24
C THR A 325 2.66 -11.24 -19.83
N ASN A 326 3.07 -11.33 -21.10
CA ASN A 326 3.37 -12.61 -21.73
C ASN A 326 4.61 -13.25 -21.07
N PRO A 327 4.58 -14.56 -20.73
CA PRO A 327 5.76 -15.25 -20.20
C PRO A 327 6.99 -15.17 -21.12
N GLU A 328 6.78 -15.08 -22.44
CA GLU A 328 7.82 -14.94 -23.46
C GLU A 328 8.32 -13.49 -23.61
N ASN A 329 7.81 -12.54 -22.81
CA ASN A 329 8.35 -11.19 -22.78
C ASN A 329 9.78 -11.21 -22.22
N PRO A 330 10.79 -10.64 -22.92
CA PRO A 330 12.20 -10.76 -22.55
C PRO A 330 12.59 -10.24 -21.16
N ARG A 331 11.78 -9.35 -20.56
CA ARG A 331 12.08 -8.72 -19.27
C ARG A 331 11.05 -8.99 -18.19
N PHE A 332 9.76 -9.10 -18.51
CA PHE A 332 8.67 -9.15 -17.52
C PHE A 332 8.91 -10.17 -16.40
N THR A 333 9.11 -11.45 -16.78
CA THR A 333 9.33 -12.55 -15.84
C THR A 333 10.64 -12.41 -15.07
N LYS A 334 11.74 -12.07 -15.75
CA LYS A 334 13.07 -11.91 -15.13
C LYS A 334 13.09 -10.81 -14.09
N VAL A 335 12.46 -9.67 -14.38
CA VAL A 335 12.44 -8.51 -13.51
C VAL A 335 11.68 -8.80 -12.23
N ILE A 336 10.49 -9.42 -12.31
CA ILE A 336 9.75 -9.76 -11.09
C ILE A 336 10.45 -10.85 -10.27
N ALA A 337 11.04 -11.86 -10.92
CA ALA A 337 11.84 -12.89 -10.25
C ALA A 337 13.03 -12.26 -9.50
N ASN A 338 13.76 -11.35 -10.14
CA ASN A 338 14.87 -10.62 -9.53
C ASN A 338 14.43 -9.69 -8.38
N ARG A 339 13.28 -9.01 -8.51
CA ARG A 339 12.71 -8.18 -7.43
C ARG A 339 12.30 -9.02 -6.22
N MET A 340 11.71 -10.19 -6.43
CA MET A 340 11.36 -11.13 -5.35
C MET A 340 12.61 -11.72 -4.69
N TRP A 341 13.64 -12.05 -5.48
CA TRP A 341 14.94 -12.45 -4.95
C TRP A 341 15.55 -11.34 -4.06
N LYS A 342 15.59 -10.10 -4.56
CA LYS A 342 16.03 -8.92 -3.77
C LYS A 342 15.23 -8.75 -2.49
N LYS A 343 13.91 -8.92 -2.55
CA LYS A 343 13.06 -8.80 -1.36
C LYS A 343 13.47 -9.80 -0.27
N VAL A 344 13.80 -11.04 -0.63
CA VAL A 344 14.20 -12.10 0.31
C VAL A 344 15.65 -11.96 0.76
N PHE A 345 16.59 -11.79 -0.17
CA PHE A 345 18.04 -11.81 0.11
C PHE A 345 18.68 -10.43 0.31
N GLY A 346 17.92 -9.35 0.08
CA GLY A 346 18.34 -7.96 0.26
C GLY A 346 19.08 -7.34 -0.93
N ARG A 347 19.43 -8.14 -1.94
CA ARG A 347 20.07 -7.69 -3.18
C ARG A 347 19.57 -8.50 -4.38
N GLY A 348 19.38 -7.84 -5.51
CA GLY A 348 19.05 -8.49 -6.78
C GLY A 348 20.27 -9.18 -7.40
N LEU A 349 20.02 -10.22 -8.20
CA LEU A 349 21.04 -10.80 -9.10
C LEU A 349 21.52 -9.76 -10.11
N VAL A 350 20.63 -8.86 -10.50
CA VAL A 350 20.90 -7.64 -11.26
C VAL A 350 20.53 -6.44 -10.41
N GLU A 351 21.44 -5.47 -10.32
CA GLU A 351 21.24 -4.17 -9.68
C GLU A 351 21.72 -3.05 -10.62
N PRO A 352 21.04 -1.90 -10.64
CA PRO A 352 19.75 -1.64 -9.99
C PRO A 352 18.60 -2.44 -10.64
N VAL A 353 17.56 -2.76 -9.85
CA VAL A 353 16.44 -3.63 -10.29
C VAL A 353 15.52 -3.02 -11.34
N ASP A 354 15.69 -1.73 -11.64
CA ASP A 354 14.81 -0.93 -12.47
C ASP A 354 15.53 -0.19 -13.61
N ASP A 355 16.85 -0.38 -13.79
CA ASP A 355 17.66 0.10 -14.93
C ASP A 355 18.44 -1.08 -15.56
N TRP A 356 17.72 -2.02 -16.15
CA TRP A 356 18.25 -3.16 -16.90
C TRP A 356 18.54 -2.74 -18.34
N ARG A 357 19.83 -2.72 -18.68
CA ARG A 357 20.33 -2.45 -20.02
C ARG A 357 20.59 -3.75 -20.77
N ASP A 358 20.78 -3.67 -22.09
CA ASP A 358 20.97 -4.86 -22.92
C ASP A 358 22.31 -5.58 -22.65
N ASP A 359 23.31 -4.85 -22.15
CA ASP A 359 24.60 -5.36 -21.71
C ASP A 359 24.63 -5.75 -20.22
N THR A 360 23.52 -5.62 -19.50
CA THR A 360 23.45 -5.95 -18.08
C THR A 360 23.47 -7.46 -17.87
N ILE A 361 24.49 -7.95 -17.14
CA ILE A 361 24.67 -9.36 -16.82
C ILE A 361 24.35 -9.59 -15.33
N ALA A 362 23.58 -10.63 -15.05
CA ALA A 362 23.31 -11.06 -13.68
C ALA A 362 24.58 -11.61 -13.02
N SER A 363 24.73 -11.37 -11.72
CA SER A 363 25.83 -11.92 -10.91
C SER A 363 25.92 -13.45 -10.94
N ILE A 364 24.78 -14.14 -11.09
CA ILE A 364 24.71 -15.58 -11.33
C ILE A 364 23.67 -15.82 -12.44
N PRO A 365 24.07 -15.83 -13.73
CA PRO A 365 23.13 -15.93 -14.85
C PRO A 365 22.26 -17.18 -14.83
N GLU A 366 22.86 -18.34 -14.51
CA GLU A 366 22.17 -19.62 -14.41
C GLU A 366 21.07 -19.61 -13.33
N LEU A 367 21.31 -18.87 -12.23
CA LEU A 367 20.32 -18.72 -11.17
C LEU A 367 19.15 -17.83 -11.63
N LEU A 368 19.42 -16.75 -12.36
CA LEU A 368 18.34 -15.91 -12.90
C LEU A 368 17.44 -16.71 -13.85
N GLU A 369 18.02 -17.55 -14.71
CA GLU A 369 17.26 -18.43 -15.60
C GLU A 369 16.42 -19.46 -14.82
N GLN A 370 16.98 -20.05 -13.75
CA GLN A 370 16.22 -20.97 -12.90
C GLN A 370 15.06 -20.25 -12.19
N LEU A 371 15.27 -19.03 -11.71
CA LEU A 371 14.23 -18.23 -11.05
C LEU A 371 13.14 -17.78 -12.04
N GLU A 372 13.50 -17.48 -13.28
CA GLU A 372 12.54 -17.19 -14.35
C GLU A 372 11.65 -18.40 -14.63
N LYS A 373 12.24 -19.58 -14.84
CA LYS A 373 11.50 -20.84 -15.03
C LYS A 373 10.59 -21.14 -13.84
N LEU A 374 11.09 -20.92 -12.62
CA LEU A 374 10.30 -21.11 -11.41
C LEU A 374 9.10 -20.16 -11.36
N MET A 375 9.27 -18.88 -11.70
CA MET A 375 8.19 -17.89 -11.70
C MET A 375 7.07 -18.28 -12.66
N VAL A 376 7.40 -18.74 -13.87
CA VAL A 376 6.41 -19.26 -14.83
C VAL A 376 5.77 -20.55 -14.31
N ARG A 377 6.56 -21.45 -13.72
CA ARG A 377 6.05 -22.73 -13.18
C ARG A 377 5.01 -22.53 -12.07
N VAL A 378 5.21 -21.55 -11.20
CA VAL A 378 4.23 -21.21 -10.15
C VAL A 378 3.14 -20.26 -10.66
N ASP A 379 3.06 -20.02 -11.96
CA ASP A 379 2.03 -19.21 -12.61
C ASP A 379 1.92 -17.83 -11.96
N PHE A 380 3.09 -17.17 -11.83
CA PHE A 380 3.24 -15.83 -11.25
C PHE A 380 2.69 -15.65 -9.83
N ASP A 381 2.51 -16.76 -9.07
CA ASP A 381 2.17 -16.75 -7.65
C ASP A 381 3.37 -16.28 -6.81
N LEU A 382 3.41 -14.98 -6.50
CA LEU A 382 4.48 -14.36 -5.71
C LEU A 382 4.55 -14.91 -4.27
N LYS A 383 3.45 -15.44 -3.74
CA LYS A 383 3.38 -16.02 -2.40
C LYS A 383 4.07 -17.38 -2.39
N GLU A 384 3.76 -18.24 -3.36
CA GLU A 384 4.43 -19.53 -3.52
C GLU A 384 5.91 -19.38 -3.89
N PHE A 385 6.23 -18.45 -4.78
CA PHE A 385 7.62 -18.15 -5.14
C PHE A 385 8.46 -17.80 -3.89
N GLN A 386 7.97 -16.88 -3.05
CA GLN A 386 8.67 -16.52 -1.81
C GLN A 386 8.74 -17.67 -0.79
N ARG A 387 7.71 -18.52 -0.71
CA ARG A 387 7.73 -19.73 0.14
C ARG A 387 8.91 -20.63 -0.20
N ILE A 388 9.21 -20.79 -1.49
CA ILE A 388 10.34 -21.57 -1.99
C ILE A 388 11.66 -20.88 -1.64
N LEU A 389 11.75 -19.55 -1.85
CA LEU A 389 12.97 -18.79 -1.53
C LEU A 389 13.34 -18.84 -0.04
N PHE A 390 12.36 -18.83 0.87
CA PHE A 390 12.62 -18.94 2.31
C PHE A 390 13.17 -20.32 2.74
N GLN A 391 13.09 -21.34 1.87
CA GLN A 391 13.62 -22.68 2.13
C GLN A 391 15.01 -22.91 1.49
N VAL A 392 15.54 -21.95 0.74
CA VAL A 392 16.90 -22.00 0.18
C VAL A 392 17.92 -21.97 1.32
N LYS A 393 18.95 -22.84 1.28
CA LYS A 393 19.91 -23.01 2.38
C LYS A 393 20.62 -21.70 2.75
N ALA A 394 20.94 -20.88 1.75
CA ALA A 394 21.56 -19.57 1.96
C ALA A 394 20.73 -18.66 2.88
N PHE A 395 19.40 -18.78 2.86
CA PHE A 395 18.50 -18.03 3.76
C PHE A 395 18.67 -18.39 5.24
N GLU A 396 19.33 -19.51 5.57
CA GLU A 396 19.64 -19.88 6.95
C GLU A 396 21.01 -19.38 7.43
N ASN A 397 21.85 -18.86 6.53
CA ASN A 397 23.22 -18.46 6.86
C ASN A 397 23.23 -17.08 7.52
N ALA A 398 24.11 -16.85 8.49
CA ALA A 398 24.28 -15.54 9.10
C ALA A 398 24.74 -14.52 8.06
N ALA A 399 24.16 -13.31 8.08
CA ALA A 399 24.58 -12.26 7.17
C ALA A 399 26.07 -11.92 7.34
N PRO A 400 26.77 -11.58 6.25
CA PRO A 400 28.15 -11.13 6.34
C PRO A 400 28.26 -9.85 7.19
N VAL A 401 29.40 -9.69 7.86
CA VAL A 401 29.70 -8.50 8.68
C VAL A 401 30.12 -7.27 7.85
N TYR A 402 30.05 -7.37 6.52
CA TYR A 402 30.35 -6.30 5.57
C TYR A 402 29.12 -5.98 4.72
N VAL A 403 29.09 -4.78 4.14
CA VAL A 403 28.08 -4.39 3.15
C VAL A 403 28.70 -4.59 1.76
N PRO A 404 28.17 -5.48 0.91
CA PRO A 404 28.71 -5.68 -0.43
C PRO A 404 28.63 -4.38 -1.27
N ASN A 405 29.67 -4.07 -2.05
CA ASN A 405 29.61 -2.97 -3.02
C ASN A 405 28.62 -3.35 -4.14
N ILE A 406 27.78 -2.40 -4.58
CA ILE A 406 26.82 -2.58 -5.67
C ILE A 406 27.50 -2.90 -7.00
N GLU A 407 28.74 -2.44 -7.20
CA GLU A 407 29.52 -2.67 -8.43
C GLU A 407 30.19 -4.06 -8.46
N THR A 408 30.39 -4.67 -7.29
CA THR A 408 30.99 -6.01 -7.20
C THR A 408 29.89 -7.07 -7.20
N PRO A 409 30.04 -8.18 -7.95
CA PRO A 409 29.14 -9.31 -7.84
C PRO A 409 29.02 -9.79 -6.39
N TYR A 410 27.81 -10.17 -5.99
CA TYR A 410 27.54 -10.82 -4.73
C TYR A 410 26.97 -12.20 -5.02
N PHE A 411 27.57 -13.24 -4.45
CA PHE A 411 27.25 -14.62 -4.82
C PHE A 411 26.25 -15.28 -3.86
N PHE A 412 25.68 -14.51 -2.93
CA PHE A 412 24.59 -14.93 -2.05
C PHE A 412 24.94 -16.02 -1.04
N GLU A 413 26.14 -15.96 -0.45
CA GLU A 413 26.50 -16.84 0.68
C GLU A 413 25.53 -16.74 1.86
N ALA A 414 24.82 -15.62 1.97
CA ALA A 414 23.68 -15.37 2.86
C ALA A 414 22.84 -14.17 2.34
N PRO A 415 21.64 -13.91 2.89
CA PRO A 415 21.04 -12.58 2.82
C PRO A 415 22.00 -11.50 3.32
N ILE A 416 21.97 -10.30 2.71
CA ILE A 416 22.79 -9.18 3.19
C ILE A 416 22.20 -8.57 4.46
N LEU A 417 23.06 -7.98 5.29
CA LEU A 417 22.63 -7.24 6.47
C LEU A 417 21.92 -5.94 6.06
N GLU A 418 20.62 -5.84 6.32
CA GLU A 418 19.81 -4.67 5.94
C GLU A 418 19.25 -3.93 7.13
N ARG A 419 19.13 -2.61 7.03
CA ARG A 419 18.31 -1.84 7.95
C ARG A 419 16.83 -2.08 7.65
N MET A 420 16.02 -2.22 8.69
CA MET A 420 14.56 -2.35 8.57
C MET A 420 13.97 -1.11 7.90
N SER A 421 12.91 -1.28 7.10
CA SER A 421 12.14 -0.16 6.55
C SER A 421 11.36 0.57 7.66
N ALA A 422 10.88 1.77 7.35
CA ALA A 422 10.01 2.53 8.25
C ALA A 422 8.79 1.70 8.69
N GLU A 423 8.15 1.01 7.75
CA GLU A 423 7.02 0.12 8.02
C GLU A 423 7.40 -1.04 8.92
N GLN A 424 8.57 -1.67 8.70
CA GLN A 424 9.02 -2.79 9.52
C GLN A 424 9.29 -2.36 10.98
N ILE A 425 9.92 -1.19 11.17
CA ILE A 425 10.19 -0.65 12.51
C ILE A 425 8.86 -0.32 13.20
N TRP A 426 7.98 0.40 12.51
CA TRP A 426 6.66 0.74 13.03
C TRP A 426 5.86 -0.52 13.41
N ASP A 427 5.75 -1.49 12.51
CA ASP A 427 4.95 -2.70 12.72
C ASP A 427 5.52 -3.59 13.84
N SER A 428 6.84 -3.56 14.04
CA SER A 428 7.49 -4.21 15.19
C SER A 428 7.12 -3.53 16.52
N LEU A 429 7.07 -2.20 16.55
CA LEU A 429 6.60 -1.45 17.71
C LEU A 429 5.10 -1.66 17.96
N VAL A 430 4.30 -1.79 16.90
CA VAL A 430 2.87 -2.15 17.00
C VAL A 430 2.70 -3.53 17.63
N ALA A 431 3.50 -4.52 17.23
CA ALA A 431 3.46 -5.88 17.78
C ALA A 431 3.79 -5.92 19.29
N LEU A 432 4.67 -5.03 19.75
CA LEU A 432 4.95 -4.85 21.17
C LEU A 432 3.83 -4.12 21.93
N SER A 433 3.00 -3.34 21.23
CA SER A 433 2.01 -2.41 21.80
C SER A 433 0.61 -2.99 21.93
N ILE A 434 0.17 -3.82 20.97
CA ILE A 434 -1.19 -4.37 20.93
C ILE A 434 -1.19 -5.88 20.65
N PRO A 435 -2.09 -6.66 21.28
CA PRO A 435 -2.23 -8.08 20.97
C PRO A 435 -2.82 -8.27 19.57
N ASN A 436 -2.46 -9.38 18.92
CA ASN A 436 -2.94 -9.78 17.58
C ASN A 436 -2.92 -8.62 16.58
N SER A 437 -1.78 -7.91 16.52
CA SER A 437 -1.66 -6.67 15.74
C SER A 437 -2.06 -6.82 14.27
N ASP A 438 -1.88 -8.01 13.69
CA ASP A 438 -2.18 -8.32 12.30
C ASP A 438 -3.69 -8.37 11.99
N GLU A 439 -4.50 -8.70 13.01
CA GLU A 439 -5.96 -8.79 12.91
C GLU A 439 -6.65 -7.43 13.04
N ARG A 440 -5.92 -6.41 13.51
CA ARG A 440 -6.48 -5.07 13.69
C ARG A 440 -6.56 -4.35 12.33
N LYS A 441 -7.73 -4.42 11.69
CA LYS A 441 -8.00 -3.84 10.38
C LYS A 441 -8.86 -2.57 10.45
N GLN A 442 -8.75 -1.73 9.43
CA GLN A 442 -9.73 -0.66 9.20
C GLN A 442 -11.11 -1.23 8.88
N ASN A 443 -12.17 -0.48 9.17
CA ASN A 443 -13.53 -0.91 8.86
C ASN A 443 -13.77 -0.95 7.33
N SER A 444 -13.68 -2.12 6.71
CA SER A 444 -13.91 -2.32 5.27
C SER A 444 -15.29 -1.87 4.82
N LYS A 445 -16.31 -1.97 5.71
CA LYS A 445 -17.69 -1.55 5.41
C LYS A 445 -17.79 -0.10 4.95
N VAL A 446 -16.87 0.77 5.38
CA VAL A 446 -16.85 2.18 4.95
C VAL A 446 -16.52 2.28 3.46
N ILE A 447 -15.60 1.46 2.97
CA ILE A 447 -15.25 1.41 1.56
C ILE A 447 -16.35 0.70 0.76
N ASP A 448 -16.88 -0.42 1.27
CA ASP A 448 -17.97 -1.15 0.61
C ASP A 448 -19.20 -0.26 0.40
N LEU A 449 -19.63 0.47 1.44
CA LEU A 449 -20.71 1.45 1.36
C LEU A 449 -20.39 2.56 0.36
N ARG A 450 -19.13 2.96 0.24
CA ARG A 450 -18.72 3.99 -0.72
C ARG A 450 -18.84 3.48 -2.15
N LEU A 451 -18.40 2.25 -2.42
CA LEU A 451 -18.55 1.59 -3.72
C LEU A 451 -20.03 1.53 -4.13
N GLU A 452 -20.89 1.03 -3.23
CA GLU A 452 -22.34 0.94 -3.45
C GLU A 452 -22.99 2.30 -3.75
N ARG A 453 -22.65 3.33 -2.96
CA ARG A 453 -23.25 4.67 -3.09
C ARG A 453 -22.83 5.38 -4.36
N PHE A 454 -21.59 5.19 -4.83
CA PHE A 454 -21.18 5.71 -6.13
C PHE A 454 -21.89 5.00 -7.29
N GLN A 455 -22.04 3.68 -7.21
CA GLN A 455 -22.78 2.93 -8.22
C GLN A 455 -24.23 3.41 -8.32
N GLN A 456 -24.93 3.54 -7.18
CA GLN A 456 -26.30 4.07 -7.14
C GLN A 456 -26.40 5.47 -7.74
N TYR A 457 -25.43 6.34 -7.43
CA TYR A 457 -25.40 7.69 -7.99
C TYR A 457 -25.19 7.69 -9.51
N GLN A 458 -24.30 6.84 -10.01
CA GLN A 458 -24.06 6.63 -11.44
C GLN A 458 -25.34 6.15 -12.13
N ASP A 459 -25.92 5.05 -11.67
CA ASP A 459 -27.12 4.44 -12.26
C ASP A 459 -28.27 5.44 -12.31
N GLN A 460 -28.48 6.19 -11.22
CA GLN A 460 -29.49 7.23 -11.16
C GLN A 460 -29.25 8.31 -12.21
N ILE A 461 -28.04 8.86 -12.32
CA ILE A 461 -27.73 9.88 -13.33
C ILE A 461 -27.88 9.35 -14.76
N GLU A 462 -27.40 8.13 -15.01
CA GLU A 462 -27.43 7.52 -16.34
C GLU A 462 -28.86 7.20 -16.81
N SER A 463 -29.77 6.91 -15.88
CA SER A 463 -31.20 6.71 -16.15
C SER A 463 -31.95 7.98 -16.58
N LEU A 464 -31.40 9.17 -16.27
CA LEU A 464 -32.06 10.43 -16.56
C LEU A 464 -31.85 10.85 -18.03
N ASP A 465 -32.94 11.33 -18.64
CA ASP A 465 -32.89 12.02 -19.93
C ASP A 465 -32.35 13.45 -19.77
N GLY A 466 -32.04 14.07 -20.91
CA GLY A 466 -31.50 15.43 -20.92
C GLY A 466 -32.44 16.49 -20.34
N GLU A 467 -33.76 16.30 -20.39
CA GLU A 467 -34.73 17.25 -19.85
C GLU A 467 -34.73 17.24 -18.32
N LYS A 468 -34.81 16.05 -17.72
CA LYS A 468 -34.73 15.87 -16.26
C LYS A 468 -33.40 16.39 -15.73
N LEU A 469 -32.29 16.08 -16.41
CA LEU A 469 -30.96 16.59 -16.05
C LEU A 469 -30.91 18.12 -16.09
N SER A 470 -31.44 18.75 -17.16
CA SER A 470 -31.51 20.21 -17.26
C SER A 470 -32.39 20.84 -16.17
N ARG A 471 -33.52 20.20 -15.81
CA ARG A 471 -34.39 20.67 -14.73
C ARG A 471 -33.71 20.60 -13.37
N LEU A 472 -33.03 19.50 -13.06
CA LEU A 472 -32.25 19.35 -11.82
C LEU A 472 -31.13 20.37 -11.74
N ALA A 473 -30.41 20.61 -12.85
CA ALA A 473 -29.36 21.60 -12.90
C ALA A 473 -29.87 23.03 -12.68
N ARG A 474 -31.07 23.39 -13.18
CA ARG A 474 -31.72 24.68 -12.88
C ARG A 474 -32.06 24.81 -11.39
N LYS A 475 -32.64 23.77 -10.78
CA LYS A 475 -32.93 23.75 -9.33
C LYS A 475 -31.65 23.90 -8.51
N GLY A 476 -30.60 23.17 -8.87
CA GLY A 476 -29.29 23.24 -8.24
C GLY A 476 -28.61 24.60 -8.41
N ALA A 477 -28.80 25.27 -9.56
CA ALA A 477 -28.28 26.63 -9.77
C ALA A 477 -28.92 27.63 -8.80
N LYS A 478 -30.24 27.53 -8.61
CA LYS A 478 -30.97 28.38 -7.66
C LYS A 478 -30.51 28.12 -6.22
N ALA A 479 -30.51 26.86 -5.79
CA ALA A 479 -30.11 26.49 -4.43
C ALA A 479 -28.64 26.85 -4.15
N SER A 480 -27.74 26.61 -5.11
CA SER A 480 -26.33 26.99 -4.97
C SER A 480 -26.15 28.50 -4.84
N LYS A 481 -26.98 29.31 -5.49
CA LYS A 481 -26.91 30.76 -5.36
C LYS A 481 -27.29 31.16 -3.93
N GLU A 482 -28.40 30.64 -3.41
CA GLU A 482 -28.89 30.92 -2.06
C GLU A 482 -27.83 30.55 -0.99
N ILE A 483 -27.19 29.39 -1.13
CA ILE A 483 -26.12 28.96 -0.20
C ILE A 483 -24.88 29.84 -0.31
N ASN A 484 -24.48 30.25 -1.52
CA ASN A 484 -23.33 31.16 -1.69
C ASN A 484 -23.60 32.54 -1.08
N ASP A 485 -24.80 33.09 -1.28
CA ASP A 485 -25.21 34.37 -0.69
C ASP A 485 -25.17 34.28 0.86
N GLU A 486 -25.58 33.14 1.43
CA GLU A 486 -25.47 32.86 2.87
C GLU A 486 -24.01 32.77 3.34
N MET A 487 -23.15 32.05 2.61
CA MET A 487 -21.72 31.94 2.92
C MET A 487 -21.01 33.29 2.89
N GLU A 488 -21.33 34.15 1.92
CA GLU A 488 -20.79 35.51 1.84
C GLU A 488 -21.22 36.36 3.04
N LYS A 489 -22.48 36.24 3.47
CA LYS A 489 -22.98 36.89 4.68
C LYS A 489 -22.25 36.43 5.94
N ILE A 490 -22.09 35.11 6.12
CA ILE A 490 -21.35 34.54 7.27
C ILE A 490 -19.90 35.01 7.25
N GLN A 491 -19.26 35.07 6.08
CA GLN A 491 -17.87 35.52 5.96
C GLN A 491 -17.71 37.01 6.30
N LYS A 492 -18.71 37.85 5.98
CA LYS A 492 -18.74 39.26 6.40
C LYS A 492 -18.86 39.35 7.93
N GLN A 493 -19.81 38.64 8.52
CA GLN A 493 -19.99 38.60 9.98
C GLN A 493 -18.76 38.06 10.70
N LEU A 494 -18.04 37.11 10.09
CA LEU A 494 -16.82 36.55 10.66
C LEU A 494 -15.71 37.59 10.74
N ARG A 495 -15.57 38.46 9.73
CA ARG A 495 -14.61 39.58 9.76
C ARG A 495 -14.96 40.59 10.86
N GLU A 496 -16.23 40.98 10.94
CA GLU A 496 -16.73 41.90 11.98
C GLU A 496 -16.48 41.33 13.39
N ALA A 497 -16.74 40.03 13.60
CA ALA A 497 -16.48 39.36 14.87
C ALA A 497 -14.98 39.23 15.20
N GLN A 498 -14.12 39.08 14.19
CA GLN A 498 -12.66 39.06 14.37
C GLN A 498 -12.12 40.45 14.73
N GLU A 499 -12.63 41.50 14.08
CA GLU A 499 -12.28 42.89 14.39
C GLU A 499 -12.74 43.30 15.80
N ALA A 500 -13.85 42.72 16.28
CA ALA A 500 -14.36 42.92 17.64
C ALA A 500 -13.74 42.00 18.71
N ASP A 501 -12.78 41.13 18.37
CA ASP A 501 -12.21 40.07 19.23
C ASP A 501 -13.27 39.17 19.93
N ASP A 502 -14.44 38.98 19.30
CA ASP A 502 -15.51 38.11 19.81
C ASP A 502 -15.22 36.65 19.45
N ARG A 503 -14.46 35.98 20.32
CA ARG A 503 -14.05 34.57 20.14
C ARG A 503 -15.22 33.60 20.04
N GLU A 504 -16.33 33.87 20.72
CA GLU A 504 -17.50 32.99 20.70
C GLU A 504 -18.26 33.12 19.38
N ALA A 505 -18.48 34.35 18.91
CA ALA A 505 -19.06 34.59 17.60
C ALA A 505 -18.18 34.02 16.48
N VAL A 506 -16.85 34.17 16.56
CA VAL A 506 -15.92 33.56 15.61
C VAL A 506 -16.05 32.04 15.59
N ALA A 507 -16.10 31.38 16.75
CA ALA A 507 -16.26 29.93 16.83
C ALA A 507 -17.60 29.46 16.24
N ARG A 508 -18.70 30.17 16.53
CA ARG A 508 -20.03 29.89 15.97
C ARG A 508 -20.08 30.08 14.46
N LEU A 509 -19.67 31.24 13.96
CA LEU A 509 -19.68 31.58 12.53
C LEU A 509 -18.79 30.64 11.71
N ARG A 510 -17.66 30.16 12.26
CA ARG A 510 -16.85 29.11 11.63
C ARG A 510 -17.61 27.79 11.48
N ARG A 511 -18.41 27.40 12.48
CA ARG A 511 -19.27 26.21 12.40
C ARG A 511 -20.36 26.40 11.34
N ASP A 512 -21.05 27.54 11.35
CA ASP A 512 -22.13 27.84 10.40
C ASP A 512 -21.60 27.88 8.96
N TYR A 513 -20.46 28.53 8.73
CA TYR A 513 -19.77 28.51 7.44
C TYR A 513 -19.42 27.08 7.00
N GLY A 514 -18.96 26.24 7.93
CA GLY A 514 -18.69 24.83 7.69
C GLY A 514 -19.95 24.04 7.29
N GLN A 515 -21.09 24.33 7.91
CA GLN A 515 -22.38 23.72 7.55
C GLN A 515 -22.84 24.16 6.17
N ALA A 516 -22.85 25.46 5.88
CA ALA A 516 -23.21 26.01 4.56
C ALA A 516 -22.31 25.44 3.45
N ARG A 517 -21.00 25.36 3.68
CA ARG A 517 -20.05 24.72 2.76
C ARG A 517 -20.35 23.23 2.52
N ASN A 518 -20.78 22.50 3.55
CA ASN A 518 -21.18 21.09 3.40
C ASN A 518 -22.51 20.95 2.66
N GLN A 519 -23.47 21.85 2.88
CA GLN A 519 -24.70 21.92 2.09
C GLN A 519 -24.39 22.19 0.62
N GLN A 520 -23.53 23.17 0.33
CA GLN A 520 -23.09 23.50 -1.02
C GLN A 520 -22.46 22.31 -1.75
N ARG A 521 -21.66 21.48 -1.03
CA ARG A 521 -21.07 20.27 -1.58
C ARG A 521 -22.07 19.16 -1.89
N THR A 522 -23.17 19.11 -1.14
CA THR A 522 -24.09 17.96 -1.15
C THR A 522 -25.41 18.22 -1.86
N VAL A 523 -25.75 19.49 -2.11
CA VAL A 523 -27.03 19.92 -2.69
C VAL A 523 -27.37 19.18 -3.99
N PHE A 524 -26.39 18.99 -4.87
CA PHE A 524 -26.61 18.30 -6.14
C PHE A 524 -26.90 16.82 -5.95
N ALA A 525 -26.15 16.13 -5.09
CA ALA A 525 -26.43 14.73 -4.81
C ALA A 525 -27.80 14.54 -4.15
N LYS A 526 -28.20 15.42 -3.22
CA LYS A 526 -29.54 15.38 -2.62
C LYS A 526 -30.65 15.67 -3.63
N LEU A 527 -30.43 16.57 -4.58
CA LEU A 527 -31.40 16.85 -5.65
C LEU A 527 -31.59 15.65 -6.59
N VAL A 528 -30.53 14.89 -6.84
CA VAL A 528 -30.53 13.72 -7.74
C VAL A 528 -31.09 12.48 -7.05
N MET A 529 -30.66 12.22 -5.81
CA MET A 529 -30.95 10.98 -5.08
C MET A 529 -32.12 11.10 -4.09
N GLY A 530 -32.54 12.32 -3.77
CA GLY A 530 -33.51 12.60 -2.71
C GLY A 530 -32.86 12.99 -1.36
N PRO A 531 -33.66 13.55 -0.42
CA PRO A 531 -33.16 14.11 0.84
C PRO A 531 -32.62 13.06 1.82
N GLU A 532 -33.13 11.83 1.77
CA GLU A 532 -32.76 10.72 2.66
C GLU A 532 -31.44 10.04 2.25
N PHE A 533 -30.90 10.34 1.08
CA PHE A 533 -29.67 9.71 0.60
C PHE A 533 -28.44 10.21 1.39
N GLU A 534 -27.64 9.28 1.90
CA GLU A 534 -26.42 9.60 2.64
C GLU A 534 -25.29 10.06 1.71
N VAL A 535 -25.24 11.35 1.44
CA VAL A 535 -24.27 12.03 0.55
C VAL A 535 -22.84 12.12 1.07
N LYS A 536 -22.59 11.89 2.37
CA LYS A 536 -21.25 12.09 2.97
C LYS A 536 -20.19 11.16 2.38
N SER A 537 -20.60 9.95 1.99
CA SER A 537 -19.73 8.94 1.35
C SER A 537 -19.21 9.37 -0.03
N LEU A 538 -19.92 10.24 -0.74
CA LEU A 538 -19.53 10.73 -2.07
C LEU A 538 -18.46 11.83 -2.03
N TYR A 539 -18.46 12.69 -0.99
CA TYR A 539 -17.69 13.93 -0.96
C TYR A 539 -16.69 14.04 0.21
N GLY A 540 -16.62 13.03 1.07
CA GLY A 540 -15.73 12.97 2.23
C GLY A 540 -14.51 12.10 2.02
N ASN A 541 -13.41 12.44 2.71
CA ASN A 541 -12.45 11.42 3.14
C ASN A 541 -13.12 10.72 4.32
N GLY A 542 -13.43 9.42 4.19
CA GLY A 542 -14.22 8.65 5.15
C GLY A 542 -13.97 9.07 6.61
N GLY A 543 -15.04 9.41 7.33
CA GLY A 543 -14.98 9.76 8.75
C GLY A 543 -14.37 8.64 9.58
N ASN A 544 -13.87 8.98 10.77
CA ASN A 544 -13.15 8.11 11.72
C ASN A 544 -13.40 6.61 11.53
N ILE A 545 -12.42 5.95 10.91
CA ILE A 545 -12.45 4.58 10.38
C ILE A 545 -12.22 3.53 11.49
N TYR A 546 -12.51 3.89 12.75
CA TYR A 546 -12.17 3.06 13.90
C TYR A 546 -13.36 2.17 14.26
N THR A 547 -13.20 0.85 14.07
CA THR A 547 -14.12 -0.13 14.66
C THR A 547 -13.99 -0.09 16.17
N LYS A 548 -15.08 0.23 16.87
CA LYS A 548 -15.20 -0.04 18.31
C LYS A 548 -15.42 -1.55 18.49
N ASN A 549 -14.34 -2.31 18.51
CA ASN A 549 -14.38 -3.71 18.93
C ASN A 549 -13.80 -3.79 20.35
N ASP A 550 -14.50 -4.51 21.23
CA ASP A 550 -14.16 -4.64 22.64
C ASP A 550 -12.77 -5.26 22.87
N GLN A 551 -12.24 -6.05 21.93
CA GLN A 551 -10.91 -6.67 22.08
C GLN A 551 -9.74 -5.68 22.10
N TRP A 552 -9.91 -4.50 21.46
CA TRP A 552 -8.89 -3.44 21.47
C TRP A 552 -9.24 -2.29 22.43
N LYS A 553 -10.19 -2.51 23.33
CA LYS A 553 -10.55 -1.55 24.37
C LYS A 553 -9.35 -1.33 25.32
N GLY A 554 -8.98 -0.08 25.53
CA GLY A 554 -7.84 0.30 26.37
C GLY A 554 -6.53 0.50 25.61
N TYR A 555 -6.49 0.16 24.32
CA TYR A 555 -5.38 0.46 23.42
C TYR A 555 -5.62 1.74 22.63
N SER A 556 -4.55 2.40 22.20
CA SER A 556 -4.65 3.61 21.37
C SER A 556 -5.44 3.32 20.09
N SER A 557 -6.37 4.21 19.74
CA SER A 557 -7.12 4.14 18.47
C SER A 557 -6.28 4.50 17.25
N GLN A 558 -5.01 4.89 17.41
CA GLN A 558 -4.13 5.29 16.30
C GLN A 558 -3.11 4.21 15.92
N VAL A 559 -2.99 3.14 16.71
CA VAL A 559 -1.96 2.11 16.54
C VAL A 559 -2.50 0.97 15.67
N TYR A 560 -2.12 0.96 14.39
CA TYR A 560 -2.39 -0.09 13.41
C TYR A 560 -1.11 -0.45 12.66
N ARG A 561 -1.10 -1.62 12.02
CA ARG A 561 -0.07 -1.97 11.01
C ARG A 561 0.03 -0.85 9.97
N ALA A 562 1.22 -0.59 9.43
CA ALA A 562 1.48 0.46 8.44
C ALA A 562 0.58 0.30 7.21
N SER A 563 0.29 -0.94 6.80
CA SER A 563 -0.63 -1.25 5.69
C SER A 563 -2.05 -0.75 5.94
N GLU A 564 -2.45 -0.57 7.20
CA GLU A 564 -3.77 -0.11 7.62
C GLU A 564 -3.79 1.39 7.96
N LEU A 565 -2.71 2.12 7.72
CA LEU A 565 -2.66 3.56 7.85
C LEU A 565 -2.85 4.22 6.48
N GLN A 566 -3.01 5.54 6.48
CA GLN A 566 -2.94 6.31 5.24
C GLN A 566 -1.55 6.10 4.62
N THR A 567 -1.51 5.81 3.31
CA THR A 567 -0.26 5.67 2.55
C THR A 567 -0.16 6.75 1.46
N PRO A 568 0.97 7.48 1.34
CA PRO A 568 1.96 7.64 2.39
C PRO A 568 1.33 8.22 3.67
N ALA A 569 1.98 8.00 4.80
CA ALA A 569 1.60 8.62 6.06
C ALA A 569 1.75 10.15 5.96
N GLN A 570 1.02 10.88 6.80
CA GLN A 570 1.07 12.35 6.79
C GLN A 570 2.46 12.85 7.23
N PRO A 571 2.92 14.03 6.77
CA PRO A 571 4.13 14.66 7.28
C PRO A 571 4.11 14.78 8.82
N GLY A 572 5.24 14.50 9.47
CA GLY A 572 5.38 14.44 10.93
C GLY A 572 4.88 13.14 11.58
N HIS A 573 4.41 12.17 10.80
CA HIS A 573 4.17 10.81 11.29
C HIS A 573 5.49 10.02 11.34
N PHE A 574 5.61 9.10 12.30
CA PHE A 574 6.76 8.21 12.48
C PHE A 574 7.25 7.59 11.16
N LEU A 575 6.34 7.00 10.39
CA LEU A 575 6.67 6.38 9.09
C LEU A 575 7.42 7.32 8.15
N GLN A 576 6.99 8.58 8.02
CA GLN A 576 7.66 9.56 7.16
C GLN A 576 9.03 9.96 7.73
N GLU A 577 9.12 10.18 9.04
CA GLU A 577 10.39 10.53 9.71
C GLU A 577 11.43 9.39 9.61
N PHE A 578 10.96 8.14 9.55
CA PHE A 578 11.78 6.95 9.38
C PHE A 578 12.06 6.57 7.92
N GLY A 579 11.67 7.42 6.97
CA GLY A 579 12.02 7.26 5.56
C GLY A 579 11.07 6.37 4.76
N GLN A 580 9.79 6.29 5.14
CA GLN A 580 8.77 5.78 4.23
C GLN A 580 8.78 6.60 2.94
N SER A 581 8.77 5.91 1.80
CA SER A 581 8.64 6.53 0.47
C SER A 581 7.44 7.47 0.41
N ASP A 582 7.65 8.63 -0.21
CA ASP A 582 6.58 9.59 -0.52
C ASP A 582 5.58 9.05 -1.55
N ARG A 583 5.92 7.93 -2.19
CA ARG A 583 5.15 7.31 -3.27
C ARG A 583 4.98 8.25 -4.46
N GLU A 584 5.88 9.22 -4.65
CA GLU A 584 5.95 10.05 -5.84
C GLU A 584 6.77 9.38 -6.93
N ILE A 585 7.80 8.61 -6.54
CA ILE A 585 8.63 7.76 -7.40
C ILE A 585 8.59 6.33 -6.83
N ALA A 586 8.71 5.33 -7.68
CA ALA A 586 8.75 3.93 -7.25
C ALA A 586 10.05 3.66 -6.45
N ASP A 587 9.94 2.92 -5.35
CA ASP A 587 11.07 2.47 -4.52
C ASP A 587 11.90 3.63 -3.91
N ASN A 588 11.25 4.76 -3.60
CA ASN A 588 11.90 5.97 -3.06
C ASN A 588 12.00 5.98 -1.52
N ALA A 589 11.97 4.80 -0.88
CA ALA A 589 12.09 4.69 0.57
C ALA A 589 13.56 4.87 1.01
N ASN A 590 13.77 5.49 2.17
CA ASN A 590 15.09 5.76 2.72
C ASN A 590 15.32 4.96 4.01
N LYS A 591 16.36 4.11 4.01
CA LYS A 591 16.77 3.32 5.18
C LYS A 591 17.99 3.91 5.91
N HIS A 592 18.53 5.04 5.47
CA HIS A 592 19.70 5.68 6.10
C HIS A 592 19.34 6.33 7.43
N ALA A 593 20.33 6.40 8.32
CA ALA A 593 20.17 7.02 9.63
C ALA A 593 20.09 8.55 9.49
N SER A 594 19.22 9.18 10.26
CA SER A 594 19.10 10.64 10.31
C SER A 594 18.96 11.15 11.74
N VAL A 595 19.33 12.41 11.96
CA VAL A 595 19.15 13.08 13.25
C VAL A 595 17.67 13.11 13.64
N THR A 596 16.77 13.33 12.67
CA THR A 596 15.32 13.31 12.90
C THR A 596 14.87 11.97 13.47
N GLN A 597 15.32 10.83 12.91
CA GLN A 597 14.98 9.51 13.44
C GLN A 597 15.42 9.35 14.91
N ALA A 598 16.64 9.80 15.24
CA ALA A 598 17.14 9.73 16.60
C ALA A 598 16.30 10.62 17.57
N LEU A 599 15.91 11.82 17.15
CA LEU A 599 15.05 12.71 17.94
C LEU A 599 13.63 12.15 18.11
N THR A 600 13.08 11.51 17.07
CA THR A 600 11.77 10.83 17.12
C THR A 600 11.82 9.62 18.05
N LEU A 601 12.94 8.87 18.10
CA LEU A 601 13.12 7.90 19.16
C LEU A 601 13.17 8.63 20.50
N LEU A 602 14.03 9.61 20.74
CA LEU A 602 14.11 10.23 22.06
C LEU A 602 12.81 10.87 22.59
N ASN A 603 11.97 11.43 21.71
CA ASN A 603 10.81 12.26 22.10
C ASN A 603 9.46 11.76 21.56
N GLY A 604 9.43 10.63 20.85
CA GLY A 604 8.24 10.15 20.15
C GLY A 604 7.06 9.86 21.06
N THR A 605 5.84 9.92 20.54
CA THR A 605 4.63 9.62 21.33
C THR A 605 4.33 8.12 21.41
N PHE A 606 4.99 7.28 20.60
CA PHE A 606 4.72 5.85 20.50
C PHE A 606 5.09 5.07 21.78
N TYR A 607 5.97 5.59 22.63
CA TYR A 607 6.33 4.98 23.91
C TYR A 607 5.15 4.78 24.83
N GLY A 608 4.18 5.71 24.81
CA GLY A 608 2.95 5.56 25.57
C GLY A 608 2.14 4.32 25.18
N ALA A 609 2.28 3.84 23.95
CA ALA A 609 1.64 2.61 23.48
C ALA A 609 2.42 1.36 23.87
N VAL A 610 3.75 1.34 23.65
CA VAL A 610 4.62 0.20 23.99
C VAL A 610 4.64 -0.07 25.50
N PHE A 611 4.76 0.98 26.32
CA PHE A 611 4.80 0.88 27.78
C PHE A 611 3.43 1.06 28.45
N ASN A 612 2.34 0.97 27.68
CA ASN A 612 1.01 0.86 28.25
C ASN A 612 0.93 -0.44 29.08
N LYS A 613 0.38 -0.39 30.30
CA LYS A 613 0.21 -1.56 31.17
C LYS A 613 -0.53 -2.74 30.50
N GLU A 614 -1.36 -2.46 29.49
CA GLU A 614 -2.12 -3.46 28.76
C GLU A 614 -1.37 -4.05 27.56
N SER A 615 -0.22 -3.48 27.18
CA SER A 615 0.55 -3.92 26.01
C SER A 615 1.06 -5.36 26.21
N PRO A 616 1.22 -6.15 25.12
CA PRO A 616 1.79 -7.50 25.21
C PRO A 616 3.13 -7.54 25.95
N LEU A 617 4.05 -6.63 25.61
CA LEU A 617 5.35 -6.53 26.27
C LEU A 617 5.20 -6.34 27.79
N MET A 618 4.32 -5.42 28.20
CA MET A 618 4.14 -5.09 29.61
C MET A 618 3.40 -6.16 30.40
N LYS A 619 2.45 -6.86 29.77
CA LYS A 619 1.78 -8.02 30.37
C LYS A 619 2.80 -9.13 30.64
N LYS A 620 3.63 -9.48 29.65
CA LYS A 620 4.65 -10.52 29.81
C LYS A 620 5.72 -10.16 30.83
N LEU A 621 6.20 -8.92 30.83
CA LEU A 621 7.15 -8.45 31.83
C LEU A 621 6.57 -8.50 33.24
N SER A 622 5.25 -8.30 33.38
CA SER A 622 4.56 -8.43 34.65
C SER A 622 4.37 -9.89 35.06
N GLU A 623 4.28 -10.85 34.15
CA GLU A 623 4.19 -12.28 34.52
C GLU A 623 5.49 -12.79 35.18
N ALA A 624 6.65 -12.29 34.74
CA ALA A 624 7.95 -12.63 35.32
C ALA A 624 8.14 -12.02 36.72
N ILE A 625 8.70 -12.82 37.64
CA ILE A 625 8.94 -12.42 39.04
C ILE A 625 10.40 -12.00 39.21
N GLU A 626 11.33 -12.87 38.81
CA GLU A 626 12.76 -12.68 39.04
C GLU A 626 13.38 -11.64 38.08
N PRO A 627 14.34 -10.81 38.54
CA PRO A 627 14.98 -9.81 37.67
C PRO A 627 15.60 -10.39 36.40
N LYS A 628 16.25 -11.56 36.51
CA LYS A 628 16.84 -12.27 35.37
C LYS A 628 15.79 -12.69 34.35
N GLU A 629 14.64 -13.19 34.80
CA GLU A 629 13.53 -13.59 33.93
C GLU A 629 12.93 -12.38 33.21
N LYS A 630 12.77 -11.26 33.92
CA LYS A 630 12.31 -10.00 33.31
C LYS A 630 13.23 -9.52 32.21
N ILE A 631 14.54 -9.56 32.44
CA ILE A 631 15.54 -9.20 31.41
C ILE A 631 15.42 -10.15 30.21
N LYS A 632 15.30 -11.46 30.43
CA LYS A 632 15.07 -12.42 29.33
C LYS A 632 13.81 -12.11 28.53
N VAL A 633 12.70 -11.77 29.20
CA VAL A 633 11.46 -11.37 28.52
C VAL A 633 11.70 -10.17 27.61
N LEU A 634 12.45 -9.15 28.05
CA LEU A 634 12.77 -7.99 27.22
C LEU A 634 13.59 -8.38 25.98
N PHE A 635 14.65 -9.17 26.16
CA PHE A 635 15.51 -9.62 25.06
C PHE A 635 14.75 -10.48 24.04
N LEU A 636 13.95 -11.44 24.51
CA LEU A 636 13.15 -12.30 23.64
C LEU A 636 12.02 -11.53 22.92
N SER A 637 11.48 -10.48 23.54
CA SER A 637 10.40 -9.70 22.93
C SER A 637 10.91 -8.68 21.91
N ILE A 638 12.06 -8.04 22.17
CA ILE A 638 12.54 -6.90 21.39
C ILE A 638 13.61 -7.33 20.37
N LEU A 639 14.60 -8.11 20.81
CA LEU A 639 15.73 -8.56 19.99
C LEU A 639 15.56 -9.99 19.48
N ASN A 640 14.58 -10.74 20.00
CA ASN A 640 14.25 -12.12 19.65
C ASN A 640 15.45 -13.09 19.75
N ARG A 641 16.23 -12.93 20.83
CA ARG A 641 17.30 -13.84 21.24
C ARG A 641 17.45 -13.79 22.75
N GLU A 642 18.18 -14.74 23.32
CA GLU A 642 18.59 -14.66 24.73
C GLU A 642 19.67 -13.57 24.93
N PRO A 643 19.72 -12.92 26.10
CA PRO A 643 20.84 -12.07 26.48
C PRO A 643 22.11 -12.90 26.67
N THR A 644 23.25 -12.35 26.27
CA THR A 644 24.56 -12.90 26.63
C THR A 644 24.80 -12.79 28.14
N PRO A 645 25.72 -13.59 28.72
CA PRO A 645 26.08 -13.46 30.13
C PRO A 645 26.53 -12.04 30.52
N GLU A 646 27.26 -11.36 29.64
CA GLU A 646 27.74 -10.00 29.80
C GLU A 646 26.59 -8.98 29.78
N GLU A 647 25.68 -9.10 28.82
CA GLU A 647 24.48 -8.24 28.73
C GLU A 647 23.58 -8.44 29.94
N MET A 648 23.38 -9.68 30.40
CA MET A 648 22.62 -9.98 31.61
C MET A 648 23.24 -9.30 32.83
N LYS A 649 24.56 -9.40 32.98
CA LYS A 649 25.30 -8.74 34.07
C LYS A 649 25.14 -7.22 34.01
N MET A 650 25.28 -6.62 32.83
CA MET A 650 25.11 -5.19 32.61
C MET A 650 23.70 -4.73 32.98
N CYS A 651 22.67 -5.41 32.46
CA CYS A 651 21.28 -5.08 32.75
C CYS A 651 20.93 -5.19 34.24
N ILE A 652 21.46 -6.20 34.96
CA ILE A 652 21.25 -6.30 36.42
C ILE A 652 21.93 -5.15 37.16
N GLY A 653 23.13 -4.74 36.71
CA GLY A 653 23.87 -3.64 37.32
C GLY A 653 23.16 -2.28 37.25
N GLU A 654 22.27 -2.10 36.28
CA GLU A 654 21.46 -0.87 36.13
C GLU A 654 20.22 -0.83 37.03
N LEU A 655 19.86 -1.94 37.69
CA LEU A 655 18.67 -2.02 38.54
C LEU A 655 18.99 -1.64 39.99
N SER A 656 18.11 -0.85 40.62
CA SER A 656 18.20 -0.52 42.04
C SER A 656 17.91 -1.73 42.92
N GLU A 657 18.41 -1.73 44.17
CA GLU A 657 18.06 -2.77 45.15
C GLU A 657 16.54 -2.94 45.33
N SER A 658 15.78 -1.85 45.16
CA SER A 658 14.32 -1.86 45.28
C SER A 658 13.62 -2.57 44.12
N ALA A 659 14.19 -2.49 42.91
CA ALA A 659 13.71 -3.21 41.72
C ALA A 659 14.07 -4.71 41.76
N ILE A 660 15.08 -5.08 42.56
CA ILE A 660 15.53 -6.45 42.76
C ILE A 660 14.70 -7.18 43.84
N LYS A 661 14.20 -6.48 44.86
CA LYS A 661 13.41 -7.08 45.96
C LYS A 661 11.98 -7.46 45.53
N THR A 662 11.59 -8.72 45.71
CA THR A 662 10.36 -9.35 45.17
C THR A 662 9.12 -9.27 46.06
N THR A 663 9.21 -8.87 47.33
CA THR A 663 8.07 -8.97 48.26
C THR A 663 7.05 -7.84 48.07
N ALA A 664 5.80 -8.19 47.85
CA ALA A 664 4.65 -7.30 47.95
C ALA A 664 3.91 -7.62 49.25
N ASN A 665 3.76 -6.63 50.13
CA ASN A 665 2.92 -6.78 51.32
C ASN A 665 1.45 -6.77 50.89
N ILE A 666 0.79 -7.93 50.95
CA ILE A 666 -0.63 -8.06 50.64
C ILE A 666 -1.42 -7.68 51.91
N PRO A 667 -2.24 -6.63 51.89
CA PRO A 667 -3.08 -6.28 53.04
C PRO A 667 -4.13 -7.38 53.31
N GLU A 668 -4.31 -7.78 54.56
CA GLU A 668 -5.38 -8.71 54.95
C GLU A 668 -6.77 -8.09 54.73
N ILE A 669 -7.75 -8.90 54.31
CA ILE A 669 -9.14 -8.45 54.12
C ILE A 669 -9.82 -8.47 55.50
N PRO A 670 -10.34 -7.34 56.02
CA PRO A 670 -10.95 -7.34 57.34
C PRO A 670 -12.17 -8.25 57.44
N ASP A 671 -12.23 -9.08 58.49
CA ASP A 671 -13.24 -10.12 58.63
C ASP A 671 -14.67 -9.60 58.79
N HIS A 672 -14.82 -8.40 59.33
CA HIS A 672 -16.09 -7.73 59.63
C HIS A 672 -16.84 -7.19 58.39
N LEU A 673 -16.24 -7.25 57.19
CA LEU A 673 -16.85 -6.74 55.96
C LEU A 673 -17.96 -7.67 55.44
N SER A 674 -19.06 -7.08 54.94
CA SER A 674 -20.11 -7.84 54.21
C SER A 674 -19.55 -8.48 52.93
N LYS A 675 -20.21 -9.52 52.38
CA LYS A 675 -19.76 -10.19 51.15
C LYS A 675 -19.51 -9.23 49.97
N GLU A 676 -20.38 -8.24 49.80
CA GLU A 676 -20.26 -7.22 48.75
C GLU A 676 -19.06 -6.28 48.99
N LYS A 677 -18.85 -5.86 50.25
CA LYS A 677 -17.70 -5.03 50.64
C LYS A 677 -16.38 -5.80 50.56
N LYS A 678 -16.34 -7.09 50.90
CA LYS A 678 -15.18 -7.98 50.68
C LYS A 678 -14.84 -8.09 49.19
N LYS A 679 -15.83 -8.22 48.31
CA LYS A 679 -15.63 -8.23 46.85
C LYS A 679 -15.08 -6.90 46.31
N ALA A 680 -15.60 -5.77 46.78
CA ALA A 680 -15.11 -4.44 46.39
C ALA A 680 -13.68 -4.18 46.93
N TYR A 681 -13.41 -4.55 48.18
CA TYR A 681 -12.10 -4.43 48.82
C TYR A 681 -11.05 -5.30 48.12
N LYS A 682 -11.40 -6.55 47.77
CA LYS A 682 -10.55 -7.43 46.97
C LYS A 682 -10.19 -6.80 45.62
N LYS A 683 -11.18 -6.24 44.91
CA LYS A 683 -10.94 -5.51 43.65
C LYS A 683 -10.03 -4.28 43.83
N GLN A 684 -10.12 -3.60 44.96
CA GLN A 684 -9.28 -2.45 45.29
C GLN A 684 -7.83 -2.86 45.60
N ILE A 685 -7.63 -3.94 46.37
CA ILE A 685 -6.32 -4.56 46.61
C ILE A 685 -5.71 -5.01 45.28
N GLU A 686 -6.47 -5.75 44.45
CA GLU A 686 -6.02 -6.19 43.12
C GLU A 686 -5.56 -5.01 42.26
N LYS A 687 -6.31 -3.91 42.25
CA LYS A 687 -5.93 -2.68 41.52
C LYS A 687 -4.67 -2.03 42.08
N LYS A 688 -4.52 -1.98 43.42
CA LYS A 688 -3.33 -1.41 44.08
C LYS A 688 -2.09 -2.25 43.81
N LEU A 689 -2.17 -3.58 43.96
CA LEU A 689 -1.09 -4.52 43.66
C LEU A 689 -0.69 -4.45 42.18
N ALA A 690 -1.66 -4.38 41.25
CA ALA A 690 -1.37 -4.22 39.83
C ALA A 690 -0.65 -2.90 39.52
N TRP A 691 -1.01 -1.81 40.20
CA TRP A 691 -0.35 -0.50 40.06
C TRP A 691 1.06 -0.50 40.65
N GLU A 692 1.25 -1.07 41.84
CA GLU A 692 2.58 -1.23 42.44
C GLU A 692 3.49 -2.12 41.56
N LYS A 693 2.95 -3.22 41.03
CA LYS A 693 3.65 -4.12 40.12
C LYS A 693 4.09 -3.42 38.83
N PHE A 694 3.22 -2.60 38.25
CA PHE A 694 3.56 -1.77 37.08
C PHE A 694 4.66 -0.75 37.41
N ASN A 695 4.57 -0.06 38.54
CA ASN A 695 5.59 0.91 38.96
C ASN A 695 6.94 0.28 39.27
N ARG A 696 6.98 -0.95 39.80
CA ARG A 696 8.23 -1.73 39.97
C ARG A 696 8.91 -2.08 38.65
N ASN A 697 8.16 -2.11 37.55
CA ASN A 697 8.72 -2.37 36.22
C ASN A 697 9.33 -1.11 35.57
N ARG A 698 9.24 0.07 36.20
CA ARG A 698 9.65 1.34 35.58
C ARG A 698 11.14 1.38 35.23
N GLU A 699 12.01 0.76 36.03
CA GLU A 699 13.45 0.66 35.74
C GLU A 699 13.72 -0.26 34.53
N TYR A 700 12.91 -1.30 34.34
CA TYR A 700 12.99 -2.16 33.16
C TYR A 700 12.56 -1.45 31.88
N PHE A 701 11.85 -0.31 31.97
CA PHE A 701 11.51 0.49 30.79
C PHE A 701 12.75 1.13 30.18
N ALA A 702 13.74 1.52 31.02
CA ALA A 702 15.00 2.07 30.55
C ALA A 702 15.85 1.00 29.83
N ILE A 703 15.81 -0.25 30.31
CA ILE A 703 16.45 -1.38 29.62
C ILE A 703 15.75 -1.63 28.28
N ALA A 704 14.42 -1.79 28.28
CA ALA A 704 13.63 -2.00 27.07
C ALA A 704 13.86 -0.90 26.04
N TRP A 705 13.90 0.35 26.50
CA TRP A 705 14.24 1.52 25.71
C TRP A 705 15.61 1.38 25.04
N SER A 706 16.63 1.03 25.83
CA SER A 706 17.99 0.88 25.34
C SER A 706 18.06 -0.18 24.25
N LEU A 707 17.35 -1.31 24.41
CA LEU A 707 17.27 -2.38 23.42
C LEU A 707 16.64 -1.91 22.10
N ILE A 708 15.53 -1.16 22.14
CA ILE A 708 14.85 -0.61 20.94
C ILE A 708 15.78 0.35 20.18
N ASN A 709 16.68 1.05 20.87
CA ASN A 709 17.63 1.98 20.27
C ASN A 709 18.92 1.32 19.77
N THR A 710 19.05 -0.01 19.86
CA THR A 710 20.25 -0.70 19.35
C THR A 710 20.21 -0.89 17.84
N ARG A 711 21.41 -1.05 17.26
CA ARG A 711 21.57 -1.54 15.88
C ARG A 711 20.87 -2.89 15.68
N GLN A 712 20.94 -3.79 16.67
CA GLN A 712 20.33 -5.12 16.55
C GLN A 712 18.80 -5.05 16.37
N PHE A 713 18.14 -4.12 17.05
CA PHE A 713 16.70 -3.92 16.85
C PHE A 713 16.38 -3.43 15.43
N SER A 714 17.19 -2.50 14.91
CA SER A 714 16.89 -1.80 13.65
C SER A 714 17.31 -2.54 12.37
N PHE A 715 17.92 -3.73 12.48
CA PHE A 715 18.46 -4.47 11.34
C PHE A 715 17.80 -5.84 11.18
N VAL A 716 17.65 -6.24 9.92
CA VAL A 716 17.35 -7.61 9.48
C VAL A 716 18.69 -8.28 9.30
N GLN A 717 19.06 -9.13 10.28
CA GLN A 717 20.28 -9.92 10.23
C GLN A 717 20.06 -11.17 9.42
#